data_AF-A0A096AH35-F1
#
_entry.id   AF-A0A096AH35-F1
#
_cell.length_a   1.000
_cell.length_b   1.000
_cell.length_c   1.000
_cell.angle_alpha   90.00
_cell.angle_beta   90.00
_cell.angle_gamma   90.00
#
_symmetry.space_group_name_H-M   'P 1'
#
loop_
_entity.id
_entity.type
_entity.pdbx_description
1 polymer ?
#
loop_
_entity_poly.entity_id
_entity_poly.type
_entity_poly.pdbx_seq_one_letter_code
_entity_poly.pdbx_strand_id
1 'polypeptide(L)'
;MNLTAHSIQFKQQLRQQYDAAIALYKQDRSRPDQLLQQLSCIVDKVLHQMAAHYPLPANAALCAVGGYGRGELYPCSDIDLLILLNSPPSPSEQDQLEVFIATLWDLGLEVGHSVRTIDECVEASQKDVTIATGLLESRWLLGESAIFHRLQQRFKAEFNPASFYRAKALEYKQRHARYADTPYALEPNCKESPGGIRDIQLIHWIARAAGIKPSWHRLVSAGLMRDNEALQMKAAESNYQRLRIELHLLNRKNDDRLLFDVQIALAREFAIQPEASKRASEVLMQRYYQDARTVYVITGFMMQIFESYFFENSVETEQLLEGDFKIVDEELDVIREDAFLRKPPLLLKTFLVFQQHPQIQTISVRTQRLIWDAVERIDEQFRSNPVNHWLFLQILKQPKRIVQSFRMMNYLNVLPAYIPAFEKVVGQMQHDLYHVYTVDQHSLMVIRNIRRFTMPEFSDENPLAHQLMENFEDRWLLYIAALFHDIAKGRGGDHSELGAKEVTAFAKLHNLEQEEIELLQFLVAEHLLMSNVAQKRDLSDEKVIRAFAARVGTQSRLAALYLLTVADIRGTSPKVWNSWKAKLIENLYYLCASALGDNNFNRNKFLEQRKKAADALIRAAGMNDDDREQFWSKMDNAYFLRHEPEDIAWHTLHLYQHTNTEHAIVRARPTERADSMQILVFIKDQDALFERIASYFHEQQINIYEAQIHTSINGYALDSFLVESSRFAGDATGFAKIIEAELAKKLDLAQPLAEPAIDNERLPTTSAGQRRSRSFPVRPRVQLDREENGRYWRLQLNTTDTPGILYSLAHIFSQFKINLRMARLLTLGERVEDIFIIQGAALENLQSQLDFERAIMETLNELLPSTTHHAAN
;
A
#
# COMPACT_ATOMS: atom_id res chain seq x y z
N MET A 1 21.64 -35.23 -14.54
CA MET A 1 20.42 -35.95 -14.93
C MET A 1 20.45 -36.14 -16.44
N ASN A 2 20.52 -37.37 -16.92
CA ASN A 2 20.47 -37.67 -18.36
C ASN A 2 19.00 -37.73 -18.77
N LEU A 3 18.50 -36.65 -19.38
CA LEU A 3 17.19 -36.65 -20.03
C LEU A 3 17.15 -37.79 -21.05
N THR A 4 16.16 -38.67 -20.98
CA THR A 4 15.99 -39.72 -21.99
C THR A 4 15.61 -39.09 -23.34
N ALA A 5 15.90 -39.76 -24.46
CA ALA A 5 15.53 -39.27 -25.79
C ALA A 5 14.03 -39.00 -25.94
N HIS A 6 13.18 -39.81 -25.28
CA HIS A 6 11.73 -39.63 -25.26
C HIS A 6 11.29 -38.40 -24.47
N SER A 7 11.88 -38.15 -23.29
CA SER A 7 11.57 -36.94 -22.49
C SER A 7 11.87 -35.64 -23.26
N ILE A 8 12.98 -35.60 -24.01
CA ILE A 8 13.35 -34.45 -24.84
C ILE A 8 12.32 -34.24 -25.96
N GLN A 9 11.88 -35.31 -26.63
CA GLN A 9 10.90 -35.25 -27.69
C GLN A 9 9.55 -34.71 -27.18
N PHE A 10 9.05 -35.21 -26.04
CA PHE A 10 7.81 -34.74 -25.44
C PHE A 10 7.89 -33.26 -25.03
N LYS A 11 9.01 -32.83 -24.45
CA LYS A 11 9.25 -31.43 -24.11
C LYS A 11 9.22 -30.51 -25.33
N GLN A 12 9.88 -30.92 -26.42
CA GLN A 12 9.90 -30.15 -27.68
C GLN A 12 8.51 -30.07 -28.30
N GLN A 13 7.77 -31.19 -28.34
CA GLN A 13 6.40 -31.24 -28.83
C GLN A 13 5.47 -30.34 -28.02
N LEU A 14 5.53 -30.42 -26.69
CA LEU A 14 4.73 -29.60 -25.78
C LEU A 14 4.98 -28.11 -26.04
N ARG A 15 6.26 -27.71 -26.09
CA ARG A 15 6.64 -26.32 -26.37
C ARG A 15 6.14 -25.82 -27.73
N GLN A 16 6.31 -26.62 -28.79
CA GLN A 16 5.85 -26.27 -30.12
C GLN A 16 4.32 -26.09 -30.18
N GLN A 17 3.56 -26.96 -29.51
CA GLN A 17 2.10 -26.88 -29.46
C GLN A 17 1.61 -25.69 -28.62
N TYR A 18 2.28 -25.40 -27.50
CA TYR A 18 2.04 -24.20 -26.70
C TYR A 18 2.27 -22.92 -27.52
N ASP A 19 3.42 -22.81 -28.19
CA ASP A 19 3.77 -21.66 -29.01
C ASP A 19 2.74 -21.45 -30.14
N ALA A 20 2.28 -22.53 -30.78
CA ALA A 20 1.24 -22.47 -31.81
C ALA A 20 -0.13 -22.01 -31.25
N ALA A 21 -0.55 -22.53 -30.09
CA ALA A 21 -1.80 -22.12 -29.44
C ALA A 21 -1.76 -20.64 -29.03
N ILE A 22 -0.65 -20.19 -28.44
CA ILE A 22 -0.44 -18.80 -28.03
C ILE A 22 -0.40 -17.89 -29.27
N ALA A 23 0.25 -18.30 -30.36
CA ALA A 23 0.27 -17.54 -31.60
C ALA A 23 -1.13 -17.33 -32.19
N LEU A 24 -1.99 -18.35 -32.14
CA LEU A 24 -3.38 -18.24 -32.56
C LEU A 24 -4.18 -17.27 -31.67
N TYR A 25 -4.04 -17.38 -30.35
CA TYR A 25 -4.65 -16.45 -29.41
C TYR A 25 -4.20 -14.99 -29.64
N LYS A 26 -2.94 -14.75 -29.97
CA LYS A 26 -2.44 -13.39 -30.26
C LYS A 26 -3.08 -12.76 -31.51
N GLN A 27 -3.62 -13.57 -32.43
CA GLN A 27 -4.38 -13.08 -33.59
C GLN A 27 -5.78 -12.62 -33.19
N ASP A 28 -6.44 -13.34 -32.28
CA ASP A 28 -7.76 -12.99 -31.74
C ASP A 28 -7.80 -13.19 -30.21
N ARG A 29 -7.62 -12.10 -29.48
CA ARG A 29 -7.61 -12.09 -28.01
C ARG A 29 -9.01 -12.10 -27.39
N SER A 30 -10.07 -12.25 -28.18
CA SER A 30 -11.46 -12.21 -27.69
C SER A 30 -11.91 -13.47 -26.96
N ARG A 31 -11.18 -14.58 -27.10
CA ARG A 31 -11.54 -15.90 -26.54
C ARG A 31 -10.43 -16.48 -25.65
N PRO A 32 -10.18 -15.89 -24.47
CA PRO A 32 -9.16 -16.37 -23.56
C PRO A 32 -9.45 -17.79 -23.04
N ASP A 33 -10.73 -18.12 -22.83
CA ASP A 33 -11.20 -19.44 -22.41
C ASP A 33 -10.76 -20.57 -23.36
N GLN A 34 -10.79 -20.32 -24.67
CA GLN A 34 -10.37 -21.29 -25.67
C GLN A 34 -8.88 -21.60 -25.58
N LEU A 35 -8.03 -20.60 -25.32
CA LEU A 35 -6.60 -20.84 -25.10
C LEU A 35 -6.40 -21.73 -23.87
N LEU A 36 -7.06 -21.43 -22.75
CA LEU A 36 -6.90 -22.20 -21.52
C LEU A 36 -7.30 -23.67 -21.69
N GLN A 37 -8.40 -23.92 -22.40
CA GLN A 37 -8.84 -25.27 -22.74
C GLN A 37 -7.86 -25.97 -23.69
N GLN A 38 -7.38 -25.27 -24.71
CA GLN A 38 -6.43 -25.81 -25.68
C GLN A 38 -5.11 -26.20 -25.02
N LEU A 39 -4.56 -25.36 -24.15
CA LEU A 39 -3.35 -25.67 -23.38
C LEU A 39 -3.57 -26.90 -22.50
N SER A 40 -4.73 -26.99 -21.83
CA SER A 40 -5.10 -28.18 -21.03
C SER A 40 -5.14 -29.45 -21.89
N CYS A 41 -5.79 -29.41 -23.06
CA CYS A 41 -5.86 -30.55 -23.98
C CYS A 41 -4.48 -30.93 -24.56
N ILE A 42 -3.58 -29.97 -24.77
CA ILE A 42 -2.21 -30.25 -25.20
C ILE A 42 -1.48 -31.05 -24.13
N VAL A 43 -1.54 -30.62 -22.86
CA VAL A 43 -0.92 -31.35 -21.74
C VAL A 43 -1.55 -32.73 -21.58
N ASP A 44 -2.88 -32.85 -21.65
CA ASP A 44 -3.58 -34.14 -21.59
C ASP A 44 -2.99 -35.12 -22.62
N LYS A 45 -2.81 -34.69 -23.88
CA LYS A 45 -2.26 -35.51 -24.96
C LYS A 45 -0.82 -35.94 -24.69
N VAL A 46 0.02 -35.03 -24.20
CA VAL A 46 1.42 -35.33 -23.87
C VAL A 46 1.50 -36.34 -22.73
N LEU A 47 0.68 -36.18 -21.69
CA LEU A 47 0.60 -37.14 -20.57
C LEU A 47 0.17 -38.53 -21.03
N HIS A 48 -0.80 -38.62 -21.94
CA HIS A 48 -1.21 -39.91 -22.54
C HIS A 48 -0.07 -40.57 -23.33
N GLN A 49 0.68 -39.81 -24.13
CA GLN A 49 1.80 -40.33 -24.91
C GLN A 49 2.98 -40.74 -24.02
N MET A 50 3.23 -39.97 -22.96
CA MET A 50 4.25 -40.26 -21.95
C MET A 50 3.92 -41.57 -21.21
N ALA A 51 2.65 -41.77 -20.82
CA ALA A 51 2.18 -42.97 -20.13
C ALA A 51 2.35 -44.26 -20.96
N ALA A 52 2.46 -44.17 -22.30
CA ALA A 52 2.75 -45.33 -23.15
C ALA A 52 4.22 -45.81 -23.04
N HIS A 53 5.14 -44.93 -22.65
CA HIS A 53 6.57 -45.23 -22.49
C HIS A 53 6.96 -45.42 -21.03
N TYR A 54 6.30 -44.69 -20.14
CA TYR A 54 6.46 -44.73 -18.69
C TYR A 54 5.08 -45.04 -18.09
N PRO A 55 4.66 -46.32 -18.05
CA PRO A 55 3.33 -46.67 -17.60
C PRO A 55 3.16 -46.43 -16.11
N LEU A 56 1.94 -46.04 -15.72
CA LEU A 56 1.51 -46.09 -14.34
C LEU A 56 1.28 -47.55 -13.91
N PRO A 57 1.27 -47.84 -12.60
CA PRO A 57 0.82 -49.14 -12.09
C PRO A 57 -0.54 -49.54 -12.66
N ALA A 58 -0.75 -50.85 -12.89
CA ALA A 58 -1.93 -51.35 -13.58
C ALA A 58 -3.27 -50.95 -12.91
N ASN A 59 -3.27 -50.82 -11.58
CA ASN A 59 -4.44 -50.44 -10.78
C ASN A 59 -4.35 -48.98 -10.29
N ALA A 60 -3.90 -48.08 -11.16
CA ALA A 60 -3.78 -46.65 -10.88
C ALA A 60 -4.56 -45.81 -11.88
N ALA A 61 -4.98 -44.62 -11.45
CA ALA A 61 -5.57 -43.59 -12.30
C ALA A 61 -4.84 -42.26 -12.13
N LEU A 62 -4.63 -41.54 -13.23
CA LEU A 62 -4.14 -40.18 -13.20
C LEU A 62 -5.31 -39.21 -13.32
N CYS A 63 -5.38 -38.28 -12.38
CA CYS A 63 -6.40 -37.25 -12.34
C CYS A 63 -5.74 -35.87 -12.33
N ALA A 64 -6.29 -34.93 -13.09
CA ALA A 64 -5.99 -33.52 -12.93
C ALA A 64 -6.82 -32.96 -11.77
N VAL A 65 -6.26 -32.06 -10.96
CA VAL A 65 -6.96 -31.34 -9.89
C VAL A 65 -6.74 -29.82 -10.03
N GLY A 66 -7.46 -29.02 -9.23
CA GLY A 66 -7.31 -27.57 -9.24
C GLY A 66 -7.61 -26.92 -10.60
N GLY A 67 -6.82 -25.90 -10.97
CA GLY A 67 -6.99 -25.18 -12.24
C GLY A 67 -6.85 -26.07 -13.48
N TYR A 68 -5.92 -27.02 -13.45
CA TYR A 68 -5.76 -28.00 -14.53
C TYR A 68 -6.94 -28.99 -14.59
N GLY A 69 -7.47 -29.39 -13.42
CA GLY A 69 -8.70 -30.18 -13.30
C GLY A 69 -9.90 -29.51 -13.95
N ARG A 70 -10.05 -28.19 -13.78
CA ARG A 70 -11.08 -27.37 -14.45
C ARG A 70 -10.88 -27.21 -15.96
N GLY A 71 -9.70 -27.50 -16.50
CA GLY A 71 -9.34 -27.20 -17.89
C GLY A 71 -9.02 -25.73 -18.12
N GLU A 72 -8.58 -25.01 -17.08
CA GLU A 72 -8.23 -23.58 -17.11
C GLU A 72 -6.71 -23.37 -16.99
N LEU A 73 -5.92 -23.99 -17.88
CA LEU A 73 -4.47 -23.93 -17.79
C LEU A 73 -3.90 -22.65 -18.43
N TYR A 74 -3.26 -21.80 -17.62
CA TYR A 74 -2.61 -20.57 -18.08
C TYR A 74 -1.20 -20.84 -18.62
N PRO A 75 -0.64 -19.98 -19.48
CA PRO A 75 0.61 -20.27 -20.23
C PRO A 75 1.81 -20.69 -19.37
N CYS A 76 1.90 -20.14 -18.16
CA CYS A 76 2.97 -20.40 -17.21
C CYS A 76 2.46 -20.97 -15.88
N SER A 77 1.23 -21.46 -15.82
CA SER A 77 0.71 -22.09 -14.60
C SER A 77 1.27 -23.50 -14.43
N ASP A 78 1.36 -23.89 -13.18
CA ASP A 78 1.58 -25.25 -12.72
C ASP A 78 0.41 -26.18 -13.13
N ILE A 79 0.72 -27.47 -13.22
CA ILE A 79 -0.27 -28.54 -13.32
C ILE A 79 -0.32 -29.32 -12.00
N ASP A 80 -1.52 -29.53 -11.48
CA ASP A 80 -1.73 -30.33 -10.28
C ASP A 80 -2.29 -31.70 -10.65
N LEU A 81 -1.62 -32.75 -10.19
CA LEU A 81 -1.94 -34.14 -10.49
C LEU A 81 -2.22 -34.96 -9.22
N LEU A 82 -3.21 -35.84 -9.29
CA LEU A 82 -3.46 -36.89 -8.31
C LEU A 82 -3.25 -38.24 -9.01
N ILE A 83 -2.26 -38.99 -8.54
CA ILE A 83 -2.09 -40.39 -8.89
C ILE A 83 -2.84 -41.21 -7.84
N LEU A 84 -3.99 -41.73 -8.25
CA LEU A 84 -4.94 -42.43 -7.41
C LEU A 84 -4.68 -43.94 -7.49
N LEU A 85 -4.48 -44.57 -6.32
CA LEU A 85 -4.21 -46.00 -6.18
C LEU A 85 -5.39 -46.72 -5.51
N ASN A 86 -5.55 -48.01 -5.81
CA ASN A 86 -6.52 -48.86 -5.11
C ASN A 86 -6.02 -49.33 -3.73
N SER A 87 -4.69 -49.46 -3.57
CA SER A 87 -4.00 -49.88 -2.35
C SER A 87 -2.61 -49.25 -2.29
N PRO A 88 -1.93 -49.24 -1.13
CA PRO A 88 -0.55 -48.78 -1.05
C PRO A 88 0.34 -49.51 -2.08
N PRO A 89 1.28 -48.80 -2.74
CA PRO A 89 2.09 -49.38 -3.81
C PRO A 89 3.08 -50.40 -3.25
N SER A 90 3.28 -51.49 -3.98
CA SER A 90 4.41 -52.41 -3.78
C SER A 90 5.74 -51.72 -4.17
N PRO A 91 6.91 -52.25 -3.76
CA PRO A 91 8.20 -51.65 -4.13
C PRO A 91 8.39 -51.44 -5.64
N SER A 92 7.94 -52.40 -6.46
CA SER A 92 8.00 -52.30 -7.92
C SER A 92 7.07 -51.20 -8.48
N GLU A 93 5.88 -51.03 -7.90
CA GLU A 93 4.97 -49.95 -8.27
C GLU A 93 5.50 -48.58 -7.81
N GLN A 94 6.17 -48.54 -6.67
CA GLN A 94 6.85 -47.33 -6.19
C GLN A 94 7.95 -46.90 -7.15
N ASP A 95 8.80 -47.83 -7.61
CA ASP A 95 9.83 -47.54 -8.62
C ASP A 95 9.21 -47.00 -9.93
N GLN A 96 8.08 -47.59 -10.38
CA GLN A 96 7.34 -47.10 -11.56
C GLN A 96 6.81 -45.68 -11.37
N LEU A 97 6.24 -45.38 -10.20
CA LEU A 97 5.73 -44.06 -9.85
C LEU A 97 6.86 -43.02 -9.79
N GLU A 98 7.99 -43.36 -9.19
CA GLU A 98 9.17 -42.49 -9.12
C GLU A 98 9.71 -42.15 -10.52
N VAL A 99 9.79 -43.14 -11.42
CA VAL A 99 10.17 -42.91 -12.82
C VAL A 99 9.16 -42.03 -13.55
N PHE A 100 7.86 -42.28 -13.36
CA PHE A 100 6.80 -41.45 -13.97
C PHE A 100 6.89 -40.00 -13.51
N ILE A 101 7.02 -39.77 -12.21
CA ILE A 101 7.11 -38.43 -11.59
C ILE A 101 8.40 -37.72 -12.02
N ALA A 102 9.54 -38.42 -12.05
CA ALA A 102 10.79 -37.85 -12.54
C ALA A 102 10.66 -37.38 -14.00
N THR A 103 9.94 -38.16 -14.83
CA THR A 103 9.70 -37.83 -16.24
C THR A 103 8.80 -36.59 -16.40
N LEU A 104 7.85 -36.35 -15.48
CA LEU A 104 7.02 -35.14 -15.51
C LEU A 104 7.86 -33.86 -15.37
N TRP A 105 8.88 -33.87 -14.50
CA TRP A 105 9.78 -32.74 -14.32
C TRP A 105 10.68 -32.51 -15.55
N ASP A 106 11.03 -33.57 -16.27
CA ASP A 106 11.80 -33.47 -17.51
C ASP A 106 11.05 -32.71 -18.63
N LEU A 107 9.71 -32.72 -18.62
CA LEU A 107 8.87 -31.99 -19.58
C LEU A 107 9.00 -30.46 -19.48
N GLY A 108 9.63 -29.95 -18.42
CA GLY A 108 9.75 -28.51 -18.17
C GLY A 108 8.43 -27.84 -17.74
N LEU A 109 7.47 -28.64 -17.26
CA LEU A 109 6.28 -28.17 -16.57
C LEU A 109 6.57 -28.07 -15.06
N GLU A 110 5.95 -27.09 -14.40
CA GLU A 110 5.88 -27.06 -12.94
C GLU A 110 4.74 -27.99 -12.51
N VAL A 111 5.07 -29.04 -11.75
CA VAL A 111 4.13 -30.13 -11.45
C VAL A 111 3.96 -30.28 -9.95
N GLY A 112 2.78 -29.90 -9.46
CA GLY A 112 2.25 -30.33 -8.16
C GLY A 112 1.70 -31.75 -8.31
N HIS A 113 2.06 -32.66 -7.41
CA HIS A 113 1.50 -34.02 -7.45
C HIS A 113 1.25 -34.60 -6.07
N SER A 114 0.33 -35.55 -6.01
CA SER A 114 0.12 -36.42 -4.84
C SER A 114 -0.14 -37.85 -5.29
N VAL A 115 0.38 -38.81 -4.54
CA VAL A 115 0.10 -40.24 -4.71
C VAL A 115 -0.70 -40.68 -3.50
N ARG A 116 -1.94 -41.12 -3.71
CA ARG A 116 -2.86 -41.48 -2.60
C ARG A 116 -3.79 -42.60 -2.99
N THR A 117 -4.17 -43.39 -1.99
CA THR A 117 -5.32 -44.27 -2.04
C THR A 117 -6.63 -43.48 -1.91
N ILE A 118 -7.77 -44.14 -2.17
CA ILE A 118 -9.10 -43.53 -1.96
C ILE A 118 -9.28 -43.10 -0.50
N ASP A 119 -8.91 -43.96 0.46
CA ASP A 119 -9.08 -43.68 1.89
C ASP A 119 -8.24 -42.47 2.32
N GLU A 120 -6.97 -42.41 1.88
CA GLU A 120 -6.09 -41.25 2.14
C GLU A 120 -6.62 -39.96 1.50
N CYS A 121 -7.22 -40.03 0.31
CA CYS A 121 -7.82 -38.84 -0.32
C CYS A 121 -8.98 -38.30 0.51
N VAL A 122 -9.87 -39.19 0.97
CA VAL A 122 -11.05 -38.81 1.75
C VAL A 122 -10.61 -38.29 3.12
N GLU A 123 -9.72 -38.98 3.82
CA GLU A 123 -9.18 -38.55 5.12
C GLU A 123 -8.47 -37.19 5.00
N ALA A 124 -7.62 -37.01 3.98
CA ALA A 124 -6.92 -35.75 3.78
C ALA A 124 -7.90 -34.60 3.45
N SER A 125 -8.97 -34.87 2.70
CA SER A 125 -9.99 -33.86 2.37
C SER A 125 -10.81 -33.41 3.58
N GLN A 126 -10.96 -34.25 4.60
CA GLN A 126 -11.63 -33.89 5.86
C GLN A 126 -10.76 -32.97 6.72
N LYS A 127 -9.42 -33.07 6.59
CA LYS A 127 -8.45 -32.28 7.35
C LYS A 127 -8.06 -30.97 6.66
N ASP A 128 -8.13 -30.91 5.33
CA ASP A 128 -7.69 -29.77 4.53
C ASP A 128 -8.71 -29.40 3.44
N VAL A 129 -9.28 -28.20 3.56
CA VAL A 129 -10.25 -27.66 2.61
C VAL A 129 -9.65 -27.44 1.21
N THR A 130 -8.34 -27.23 1.10
CA THR A 130 -7.62 -27.11 -0.18
C THR A 130 -7.68 -28.43 -0.94
N ILE A 131 -7.45 -29.55 -0.25
CA ILE A 131 -7.56 -30.90 -0.83
C ILE A 131 -9.01 -31.19 -1.22
N ALA A 132 -9.98 -30.88 -0.34
CA ALA A 132 -11.40 -31.01 -0.67
C ALA A 132 -11.79 -30.21 -1.93
N THR A 133 -11.24 -28.99 -2.09
CA THR A 133 -11.44 -28.16 -3.28
C THR A 133 -10.86 -28.83 -4.52
N GLY A 134 -9.62 -29.32 -4.44
CA GLY A 134 -8.97 -30.03 -5.54
C GLY A 134 -9.75 -31.28 -5.98
N LEU A 135 -10.32 -32.05 -5.04
CA LEU A 135 -11.14 -33.23 -5.34
C LEU A 135 -12.50 -32.86 -5.97
N LEU A 136 -13.16 -31.78 -5.52
CA LEU A 136 -14.35 -31.24 -6.18
C LEU A 136 -14.07 -30.84 -7.63
N GLU A 137 -12.82 -30.50 -7.95
CA GLU A 137 -12.37 -30.08 -9.28
C GLU A 137 -11.67 -31.15 -10.08
N SER A 138 -11.63 -32.36 -9.55
CA SER A 138 -10.86 -33.42 -10.18
C SER A 138 -11.48 -33.89 -11.49
N ARG A 139 -10.60 -34.17 -12.46
CA ARG A 139 -10.94 -34.67 -13.79
C ARG A 139 -10.05 -35.87 -14.11
N TRP A 140 -10.65 -36.99 -14.48
CA TRP A 140 -9.91 -38.17 -14.92
C TRP A 140 -9.15 -37.87 -16.22
N LEU A 141 -7.88 -38.28 -16.29
CA LEU A 141 -7.04 -38.16 -17.46
C LEU A 141 -6.81 -39.51 -18.13
N LEU A 142 -6.21 -40.47 -17.42
CA LEU A 142 -5.83 -41.79 -17.94
C LEU A 142 -5.75 -42.84 -16.82
N GLY A 143 -5.55 -44.11 -17.21
CA GLY A 143 -5.52 -45.25 -16.28
C GLY A 143 -6.92 -45.79 -15.95
N GLU A 144 -7.09 -46.44 -14.80
CA GLU A 144 -8.31 -47.15 -14.45
C GLU A 144 -9.44 -46.19 -13.99
N SER A 145 -10.36 -45.86 -14.90
CA SER A 145 -11.48 -44.93 -14.62
C SER A 145 -12.41 -45.39 -13.50
N ALA A 146 -12.53 -46.71 -13.26
CA ALA A 146 -13.34 -47.27 -12.18
C ALA A 146 -12.87 -46.79 -10.79
N ILE A 147 -11.56 -46.62 -10.58
CA ILE A 147 -11.00 -46.12 -9.31
C ILE A 147 -11.42 -44.67 -9.09
N PHE A 148 -11.32 -43.83 -10.14
CA PHE A 148 -11.75 -42.43 -10.07
C PHE A 148 -13.24 -42.29 -9.74
N HIS A 149 -14.11 -43.09 -10.37
CA HIS A 149 -15.53 -43.08 -10.06
C HIS A 149 -15.83 -43.52 -8.63
N ARG A 150 -15.10 -44.52 -8.10
CA ARG A 150 -15.20 -44.92 -6.68
C ARG A 150 -14.77 -43.80 -5.74
N LEU A 151 -13.67 -43.11 -6.03
CA LEU A 151 -13.26 -41.92 -5.27
C LEU A 151 -14.36 -40.86 -5.26
N GLN A 152 -14.90 -40.50 -6.42
CA GLN A 152 -15.96 -39.48 -6.54
C GLN A 152 -17.21 -39.85 -5.72
N GLN A 153 -17.63 -41.12 -5.76
CA GLN A 153 -18.75 -41.62 -4.97
C GLN A 153 -18.46 -41.57 -3.46
N ARG A 154 -17.29 -42.06 -3.04
CA ARG A 154 -16.86 -42.08 -1.64
C ARG A 154 -16.73 -40.68 -1.07
N PHE A 155 -16.03 -39.79 -1.78
CA PHE A 155 -15.86 -38.39 -1.40
C PHE A 155 -17.22 -37.71 -1.27
N LYS A 156 -18.12 -37.85 -2.24
CA LYS A 156 -19.46 -37.25 -2.16
C LYS A 156 -20.28 -37.77 -0.97
N ALA A 157 -20.14 -39.04 -0.60
CA ALA A 157 -20.86 -39.63 0.54
C ALA A 157 -20.40 -39.08 1.89
N GLU A 158 -19.12 -38.71 2.02
CA GLU A 158 -18.52 -38.21 3.27
C GLU A 158 -18.36 -36.68 3.29
N PHE A 159 -18.53 -36.01 2.15
CA PHE A 159 -18.38 -34.57 2.02
C PHE A 159 -19.54 -33.82 2.68
N ASN A 160 -19.21 -32.84 3.54
CA ASN A 160 -20.18 -31.97 4.19
C ASN A 160 -20.13 -30.56 3.56
N PRO A 161 -21.12 -30.17 2.73
CA PRO A 161 -21.15 -28.87 2.06
C PRO A 161 -21.17 -27.67 3.02
N ALA A 162 -21.88 -27.80 4.14
CA ALA A 162 -22.01 -26.71 5.12
C ALA A 162 -20.68 -26.44 5.84
N SER A 163 -19.97 -27.49 6.25
CA SER A 163 -18.62 -27.37 6.79
C SER A 163 -17.64 -26.81 5.76
N PHE A 164 -17.75 -27.22 4.49
CA PHE A 164 -16.94 -26.68 3.40
C PHE A 164 -17.18 -25.19 3.19
N TYR A 165 -18.44 -24.73 3.19
CA TYR A 165 -18.77 -23.31 3.10
C TYR A 165 -18.11 -22.52 4.25
N ARG A 166 -18.23 -22.98 5.51
CA ARG A 166 -17.62 -22.27 6.66
C ARG A 166 -16.11 -22.13 6.52
N ALA A 167 -15.44 -23.20 6.11
CA ALA A 167 -14.00 -23.18 5.85
C ALA A 167 -13.65 -22.18 4.74
N LYS A 168 -14.41 -22.19 3.63
CA LYS A 168 -14.21 -21.27 2.51
C LYS A 168 -14.54 -19.81 2.83
N ALA A 169 -15.55 -19.55 3.65
CA ALA A 169 -15.87 -18.22 4.14
C ALA A 169 -14.76 -17.65 5.04
N LEU A 170 -14.11 -18.51 5.84
CA LEU A 170 -12.94 -18.13 6.63
C LEU A 170 -11.72 -17.84 5.74
N GLU A 171 -11.41 -18.72 4.78
CA GLU A 171 -10.32 -18.48 3.80
C GLU A 171 -10.54 -17.18 3.01
N TYR A 172 -11.78 -16.90 2.61
CA TYR A 172 -12.18 -15.66 1.95
C TYR A 172 -11.86 -14.43 2.80
N LYS A 173 -12.35 -14.40 4.06
CA LYS A 173 -12.09 -13.29 5.00
C LYS A 173 -10.59 -13.09 5.26
N GLN A 174 -9.85 -14.17 5.49
CA GLN A 174 -8.41 -14.10 5.74
C GLN A 174 -7.63 -13.61 4.51
N ARG A 175 -7.98 -14.09 3.32
CA ARG A 175 -7.34 -13.64 2.08
C ARG A 175 -7.60 -12.15 1.84
N HIS A 176 -8.84 -11.69 1.96
CA HIS A 176 -9.18 -10.27 1.78
C HIS A 176 -8.44 -9.37 2.78
N ALA A 177 -8.34 -9.78 4.04
CA ALA A 177 -7.60 -9.06 5.07
C ALA A 177 -6.11 -8.89 4.73
N ARG A 178 -5.46 -9.89 4.10
CA ARG A 178 -4.06 -9.77 3.61
C ARG A 178 -3.88 -8.68 2.56
N TYR A 179 -4.96 -8.27 1.90
CA TYR A 179 -5.00 -7.20 0.89
C TYR A 179 -5.81 -5.99 1.36
N ALA A 180 -5.88 -5.76 2.69
CA ALA A 180 -6.52 -4.60 3.31
C ALA A 180 -8.02 -4.41 2.96
N ASP A 181 -8.70 -5.50 2.62
CA ASP A 181 -10.14 -5.54 2.31
C ASP A 181 -10.56 -4.55 1.21
N THR A 182 -9.71 -4.34 0.21
CA THR A 182 -10.01 -3.43 -0.92
C THR A 182 -9.52 -3.95 -2.27
N PRO A 183 -10.31 -3.81 -3.35
CA PRO A 183 -9.86 -4.06 -4.72
C PRO A 183 -8.98 -2.93 -5.29
N TYR A 184 -8.91 -1.78 -4.60
CA TYR A 184 -8.38 -0.52 -5.14
C TYR A 184 -6.91 -0.26 -4.80
N ALA A 185 -6.12 -1.33 -4.61
CA ALA A 185 -4.66 -1.19 -4.50
C ALA A 185 -4.06 -0.77 -5.86
N LEU A 186 -2.98 0.02 -5.87
CA LEU A 186 -2.32 0.47 -7.10
C LEU A 186 -1.52 -0.63 -7.80
N GLU A 187 -1.03 -1.62 -7.07
CA GLU A 187 -0.35 -2.81 -7.61
C GLU A 187 -1.04 -4.09 -7.12
N PRO A 188 -2.29 -4.33 -7.55
CA PRO A 188 -3.09 -5.44 -7.03
C PRO A 188 -2.61 -6.78 -7.61
N ASN A 189 -2.97 -7.86 -6.92
CA ASN A 189 -2.86 -9.20 -7.48
C ASN A 189 -4.21 -9.57 -8.14
N CYS A 190 -4.25 -9.72 -9.45
CA CYS A 190 -5.50 -9.94 -10.18
C CYS A 190 -6.17 -11.29 -9.88
N LYS A 191 -5.45 -12.19 -9.21
CA LYS A 191 -5.96 -13.48 -8.75
C LYS A 191 -6.46 -13.42 -7.30
N GLU A 192 -5.61 -12.95 -6.39
CA GLU A 192 -5.81 -13.10 -4.94
C GLU A 192 -6.43 -11.88 -4.24
N SER A 193 -6.33 -10.68 -4.81
CA SER A 193 -6.93 -9.48 -4.21
C SER A 193 -8.47 -9.56 -4.19
N PRO A 194 -9.15 -8.81 -3.29
CA PRO A 194 -10.61 -8.66 -3.32
C PRO A 194 -11.10 -8.27 -4.71
N GLY A 195 -12.16 -8.90 -5.18
CA GLY A 195 -12.66 -8.74 -6.55
C GLY A 195 -11.88 -9.49 -7.63
N GLY A 196 -10.79 -10.18 -7.30
CA GLY A 196 -9.98 -10.95 -8.25
C GLY A 196 -10.60 -12.30 -8.65
N ILE A 197 -9.91 -13.04 -9.54
CA ILE A 197 -10.43 -14.32 -10.07
C ILE A 197 -10.71 -15.37 -8.99
N ARG A 198 -10.04 -15.31 -7.83
CA ARG A 198 -10.27 -16.23 -6.72
C ARG A 198 -11.67 -16.05 -6.11
N ASP A 199 -12.22 -14.83 -6.13
CA ASP A 199 -13.60 -14.54 -5.68
C ASP A 199 -14.62 -15.22 -6.63
N ILE A 200 -14.35 -15.18 -7.93
CA ILE A 200 -15.14 -15.88 -8.96
C ILE A 200 -15.11 -17.40 -8.73
N GLN A 201 -13.90 -17.95 -8.56
CA GLN A 201 -13.70 -19.38 -8.32
C GLN A 201 -14.37 -19.85 -7.03
N LEU A 202 -14.33 -19.03 -5.99
CA LEU A 202 -15.02 -19.29 -4.72
C LEU A 202 -16.52 -19.51 -4.91
N ILE A 203 -17.19 -18.66 -5.70
CA ILE A 203 -18.61 -18.85 -6.02
C ILE A 203 -18.84 -20.20 -6.71
N HIS A 204 -17.99 -20.55 -7.68
CA HIS A 204 -18.09 -21.84 -8.38
C HIS A 204 -17.83 -23.05 -7.47
N TRP A 205 -16.88 -22.96 -6.55
CA TRP A 205 -16.59 -24.02 -5.58
C TRP A 205 -17.76 -24.27 -4.64
N ILE A 206 -18.33 -23.20 -4.10
CA ILE A 206 -19.47 -23.29 -3.19
C ILE A 206 -20.71 -23.78 -3.95
N ALA A 207 -20.95 -23.30 -5.18
CA ALA A 207 -22.01 -23.81 -6.04
C ALA A 207 -21.88 -25.33 -6.27
N ARG A 208 -20.66 -25.80 -6.58
CA ARG A 208 -20.39 -27.22 -6.77
C ARG A 208 -20.61 -28.03 -5.49
N ALA A 209 -20.20 -27.49 -4.33
CA ALA A 209 -20.47 -28.08 -3.02
C ALA A 209 -21.98 -28.17 -2.73
N ALA A 210 -22.78 -27.19 -3.18
CA ALA A 210 -24.23 -27.18 -3.10
C ALA A 210 -24.92 -28.15 -4.09
N GLY A 211 -24.16 -28.88 -4.92
CA GLY A 211 -24.70 -29.75 -5.97
C GLY A 211 -25.14 -29.01 -7.23
N ILE A 212 -24.83 -27.72 -7.35
CA ILE A 212 -25.15 -26.89 -8.52
C ILE A 212 -23.95 -26.93 -9.47
N LYS A 213 -24.19 -27.22 -10.75
CA LYS A 213 -23.13 -27.18 -11.76
C LYS A 213 -22.55 -25.75 -11.84
N PRO A 214 -21.23 -25.55 -11.73
CA PRO A 214 -20.63 -24.21 -11.68
C PRO A 214 -20.73 -23.53 -13.04
N SER A 215 -21.75 -22.70 -13.18
CA SER A 215 -22.07 -21.92 -14.36
C SER A 215 -22.98 -20.80 -13.92
N TRP A 216 -22.74 -19.58 -14.41
CA TRP A 216 -23.56 -18.42 -14.12
C TRP A 216 -25.05 -18.67 -14.42
N HIS A 217 -25.35 -19.26 -15.57
CA HIS A 217 -26.72 -19.64 -15.95
C HIS A 217 -27.36 -20.62 -14.94
N ARG A 218 -26.58 -21.55 -14.37
CA ARG A 218 -27.10 -22.53 -13.42
C ARG A 218 -27.38 -21.92 -12.05
N LEU A 219 -26.61 -20.92 -11.63
CA LEU A 219 -26.90 -20.14 -10.44
C LEU A 219 -28.19 -19.31 -10.60
N VAL A 220 -28.42 -18.75 -11.80
CA VAL A 220 -29.68 -18.08 -12.14
C VAL A 220 -30.85 -19.07 -12.13
N SER A 221 -30.70 -20.22 -12.79
CA SER A 221 -31.73 -21.27 -12.81
C SER A 221 -32.07 -21.81 -11.43
N ALA A 222 -31.13 -21.74 -10.48
CA ALA A 222 -31.31 -22.15 -9.08
C ALA A 222 -31.90 -21.03 -8.20
N GLY A 223 -32.18 -19.84 -8.74
CA GLY A 223 -32.73 -18.70 -7.99
C GLY A 223 -31.73 -17.98 -7.08
N LEU A 224 -30.44 -18.32 -7.14
CA LEU A 224 -29.40 -17.74 -6.27
C LEU A 224 -28.82 -16.44 -6.84
N MET A 225 -28.83 -16.29 -8.17
CA MET A 225 -28.23 -15.15 -8.89
C MET A 225 -29.23 -14.54 -9.87
N ARG A 226 -29.12 -13.24 -10.15
CA ARG A 226 -29.93 -12.56 -11.17
C ARG A 226 -29.24 -12.59 -12.54
N ASP A 227 -30.01 -12.44 -13.63
CA ASP A 227 -29.47 -12.44 -15.00
C ASP A 227 -28.41 -11.36 -15.24
N ASN A 228 -28.64 -10.15 -14.74
CA ASN A 228 -27.69 -9.03 -14.86
C ASN A 228 -26.37 -9.31 -14.13
N GLU A 229 -26.44 -9.86 -12.91
CA GLU A 229 -25.27 -10.28 -12.14
C GLU A 229 -24.48 -11.36 -12.88
N ALA A 230 -25.16 -12.36 -13.45
CA ALA A 230 -24.54 -13.43 -14.23
C ALA A 230 -23.82 -12.89 -15.48
N LEU A 231 -24.42 -11.93 -16.19
CA LEU A 231 -23.79 -11.28 -17.35
C LEU A 231 -22.54 -10.50 -16.96
N GLN A 232 -22.62 -9.72 -15.87
CA GLN A 232 -21.51 -8.94 -15.34
C GLN A 232 -20.35 -9.84 -14.89
N MET A 233 -20.64 -10.92 -14.15
CA MET A 233 -19.63 -11.89 -13.70
C MET A 233 -18.96 -12.60 -14.86
N LYS A 234 -19.72 -12.99 -15.90
CA LYS A 234 -19.16 -13.62 -17.10
C LYS A 234 -18.22 -12.67 -17.86
N ALA A 235 -18.59 -11.39 -17.97
CA ALA A 235 -17.74 -10.39 -18.61
C ALA A 235 -16.44 -10.17 -17.82
N ALA A 236 -16.55 -9.98 -16.51
CA ALA A 236 -15.39 -9.82 -15.62
C ALA A 236 -14.48 -11.06 -15.64
N GLU A 237 -15.03 -12.27 -15.60
CA GLU A 237 -14.28 -13.52 -15.70
C GLU A 237 -13.44 -13.58 -17.00
N SER A 238 -14.05 -13.27 -18.14
CA SER A 238 -13.35 -13.22 -19.42
C SER A 238 -12.24 -12.15 -19.44
N ASN A 239 -12.49 -10.97 -18.85
CA ASN A 239 -11.48 -9.92 -18.76
C ASN A 239 -10.31 -10.34 -17.88
N TYR A 240 -10.57 -10.98 -16.73
CA TYR A 240 -9.53 -11.52 -15.84
C TYR A 240 -8.71 -12.63 -16.50
N GLN A 241 -9.36 -13.56 -17.20
CA GLN A 241 -8.66 -14.61 -17.95
C GLN A 241 -7.71 -14.00 -18.98
N ARG A 242 -8.19 -13.04 -19.78
CA ARG A 242 -7.37 -12.32 -20.76
C ARG A 242 -6.20 -11.59 -20.09
N LEU A 243 -6.47 -10.81 -19.05
CA LEU A 243 -5.47 -10.07 -18.31
C LEU A 243 -4.36 -10.97 -17.77
N ARG A 244 -4.74 -12.09 -17.17
CA ARG A 244 -3.83 -13.06 -16.55
C ARG A 244 -3.01 -13.82 -17.61
N ILE A 245 -3.60 -14.14 -18.76
CA ILE A 245 -2.84 -14.67 -19.91
C ILE A 245 -1.74 -13.69 -20.33
N GLU A 246 -2.09 -12.42 -20.57
CA GLU A 246 -1.10 -11.42 -21.00
C GLU A 246 -0.02 -11.17 -19.95
N LEU A 247 -0.36 -11.18 -18.66
CA LEU A 247 0.60 -11.12 -17.56
C LEU A 247 1.63 -12.26 -17.62
N HIS A 248 1.17 -13.50 -17.79
CA HIS A 248 2.06 -14.65 -17.91
C HIS A 248 2.96 -14.55 -19.14
N LEU A 249 2.41 -14.10 -20.28
CA LEU A 249 3.17 -13.96 -21.53
C LEU A 249 4.23 -12.85 -21.45
N LEU A 250 3.91 -11.72 -20.81
CA LEU A 250 4.84 -10.60 -20.61
C LEU A 250 5.96 -10.98 -19.63
N ASN A 251 5.59 -11.56 -18.49
CA ASN A 251 6.54 -11.88 -17.42
C ASN A 251 7.32 -13.18 -17.66
N ARG A 252 6.81 -14.07 -18.53
CA ARG A 252 7.32 -15.44 -18.77
C ARG A 252 7.39 -16.30 -17.50
N LYS A 253 6.49 -16.03 -16.56
CA LYS A 253 6.33 -16.74 -15.28
C LYS A 253 4.91 -16.57 -14.75
N ASN A 254 4.53 -17.41 -13.80
CA ASN A 254 3.29 -17.31 -13.02
C ASN A 254 3.36 -16.11 -12.05
N ASP A 255 3.16 -14.89 -12.55
CA ASP A 255 3.14 -13.67 -11.74
C ASP A 255 1.88 -12.86 -12.03
N ASP A 256 0.94 -12.92 -11.09
CA ASP A 256 -0.40 -12.34 -11.15
C ASP A 256 -0.47 -10.89 -10.64
N ARG A 257 0.68 -10.26 -10.37
CA ARG A 257 0.75 -8.91 -9.84
C ARG A 257 0.79 -7.88 -10.96
N LEU A 258 -0.12 -6.91 -10.90
CA LEU A 258 -0.13 -5.74 -11.75
C LEU A 258 0.84 -4.69 -11.21
N LEU A 259 2.14 -4.99 -11.27
CA LEU A 259 3.17 -4.01 -10.94
C LEU A 259 3.18 -2.86 -11.96
N PHE A 260 3.59 -1.66 -11.57
CA PHE A 260 3.52 -0.48 -12.45
C PHE A 260 4.22 -0.64 -13.81
N ASP A 261 5.39 -1.29 -13.84
CA ASP A 261 6.15 -1.56 -15.06
C ASP A 261 5.36 -2.47 -16.02
N VAL A 262 4.69 -3.46 -15.44
CA VAL A 262 3.83 -4.40 -16.16
C VAL A 262 2.54 -3.73 -16.63
N GLN A 263 1.95 -2.82 -15.85
CA GLN A 263 0.75 -2.06 -16.27
C GLN A 263 0.99 -1.25 -17.55
N ILE A 264 2.17 -0.61 -17.67
CA ILE A 264 2.55 0.14 -18.87
C ILE A 264 2.68 -0.80 -20.08
N ALA A 265 3.33 -1.96 -19.89
CA ALA A 265 3.49 -2.95 -20.96
C ALA A 265 2.13 -3.54 -21.39
N LEU A 266 1.27 -3.90 -20.42
CA LEU A 266 -0.07 -4.38 -20.69
C LEU A 266 -0.90 -3.35 -21.46
N ALA A 267 -0.89 -2.07 -21.07
CA ALA A 267 -1.67 -1.05 -21.75
C ALA A 267 -1.31 -0.96 -23.25
N ARG A 268 -0.03 -1.20 -23.61
CA ARG A 268 0.42 -1.30 -25.01
C ARG A 268 -0.11 -2.57 -25.69
N GLU A 269 -0.02 -3.73 -25.03
CA GLU A 269 -0.58 -4.99 -25.56
C GLU A 269 -2.10 -4.93 -25.77
N PHE A 270 -2.81 -4.21 -24.91
CA PHE A 270 -4.25 -3.95 -25.06
C PHE A 270 -4.57 -2.81 -26.05
N ALA A 271 -3.55 -2.18 -26.66
CA ALA A 271 -3.68 -1.03 -27.56
C ALA A 271 -4.49 0.14 -26.97
N ILE A 272 -4.40 0.34 -25.65
CA ILE A 272 -5.12 1.41 -24.94
C ILE A 272 -4.46 2.75 -25.25
N GLN A 273 -5.27 3.72 -25.65
CA GLN A 273 -4.81 5.08 -25.89
C GLN A 273 -4.91 5.91 -24.61
N PRO A 274 -3.99 6.86 -24.39
CA PRO A 274 -4.13 7.82 -23.29
C PRO A 274 -5.33 8.75 -23.51
N GLU A 275 -5.87 9.27 -22.41
CA GLU A 275 -6.90 10.32 -22.40
C GLU A 275 -6.25 11.66 -21.99
N ALA A 276 -6.97 12.79 -22.14
CA ALA A 276 -6.41 14.13 -21.95
C ALA A 276 -5.68 14.35 -20.62
N SER A 277 -6.12 13.70 -19.54
CA SER A 277 -5.49 13.76 -18.21
C SER A 277 -5.00 12.43 -17.67
N LYS A 278 -5.05 11.34 -18.47
CA LYS A 278 -4.71 9.98 -18.02
C LYS A 278 -3.77 9.25 -18.96
N ARG A 279 -2.76 8.60 -18.41
CA ARG A 279 -1.88 7.67 -19.11
C ARG A 279 -2.66 6.43 -19.53
N ALA A 280 -2.20 5.74 -20.58
CA ALA A 280 -2.80 4.50 -21.04
C ALA A 280 -2.85 3.41 -19.93
N SER A 281 -1.83 3.34 -19.06
CA SER A 281 -1.83 2.45 -17.89
C SER A 281 -2.91 2.81 -16.87
N GLU A 282 -3.18 4.09 -16.64
CA GLU A 282 -4.25 4.54 -15.73
C GLU A 282 -5.63 4.20 -16.30
N VAL A 283 -5.83 4.32 -17.61
CA VAL A 283 -7.07 3.90 -18.30
C VAL A 283 -7.27 2.38 -18.19
N LEU A 284 -6.21 1.58 -18.39
CA LEU A 284 -6.23 0.14 -18.17
C LEU A 284 -6.64 -0.20 -16.74
N MET A 285 -6.00 0.42 -15.75
CA MET A 285 -6.26 0.16 -14.34
C MET A 285 -7.67 0.60 -13.93
N GLN A 286 -8.20 1.70 -14.50
CA GLN A 286 -9.58 2.09 -14.24
C GLN A 286 -10.59 1.02 -14.71
N ARG A 287 -10.36 0.38 -15.86
CA ARG A 287 -11.18 -0.77 -16.32
C ARG A 287 -11.05 -1.96 -15.38
N TYR A 288 -9.82 -2.26 -14.92
CA TYR A 288 -9.59 -3.30 -13.91
C TYR A 288 -10.39 -3.03 -12.63
N TYR A 289 -10.39 -1.80 -12.10
CA TYR A 289 -11.11 -1.49 -10.86
C TYR A 289 -12.63 -1.58 -11.01
N GLN A 290 -13.18 -1.34 -12.20
CA GLN A 290 -14.60 -1.53 -12.48
C GLN A 290 -14.99 -3.02 -12.42
N ASP A 291 -14.20 -3.89 -13.04
CA ASP A 291 -14.40 -5.35 -12.98
C ASP A 291 -14.21 -5.85 -11.54
N ALA A 292 -13.14 -5.43 -10.87
CA ALA A 292 -12.83 -5.82 -9.49
C ALA A 292 -13.95 -5.41 -8.52
N ARG A 293 -14.49 -4.19 -8.64
CA ARG A 293 -15.64 -3.72 -7.85
C ARG A 293 -16.85 -4.61 -8.09
N THR A 294 -17.16 -4.91 -9.34
CA THR A 294 -18.34 -5.71 -9.71
C THR A 294 -18.25 -7.12 -9.12
N VAL A 295 -17.10 -7.77 -9.26
CA VAL A 295 -16.85 -9.10 -8.68
C VAL A 295 -16.90 -9.06 -7.15
N TYR A 296 -16.31 -8.03 -6.54
CA TYR A 296 -16.32 -7.86 -5.08
C TYR A 296 -17.76 -7.65 -4.55
N VAL A 297 -18.59 -6.94 -5.31
CA VAL A 297 -20.01 -6.73 -4.98
C VAL A 297 -20.79 -8.03 -5.02
N ILE A 298 -20.78 -8.68 -6.17
CA ILE A 298 -21.57 -9.88 -6.40
C ILE A 298 -21.08 -11.03 -5.51
N THR A 299 -19.77 -11.16 -5.26
CA THR A 299 -19.25 -12.14 -4.31
C THR A 299 -19.77 -11.92 -2.90
N GLY A 300 -19.84 -10.66 -2.44
CA GLY A 300 -20.44 -10.35 -1.14
C GLY A 300 -21.90 -10.81 -1.03
N PHE A 301 -22.70 -10.56 -2.08
CA PHE A 301 -24.08 -11.05 -2.16
C PHE A 301 -24.13 -12.58 -2.12
N MET A 302 -23.31 -13.24 -2.95
CA MET A 302 -23.29 -14.69 -3.06
C MET A 302 -22.87 -15.36 -1.75
N MET A 303 -21.92 -14.80 -1.00
CA MET A 303 -21.52 -15.35 0.29
C MET A 303 -22.68 -15.35 1.28
N GLN A 304 -23.40 -14.24 1.43
CA GLN A 304 -24.59 -14.19 2.29
C GLN A 304 -25.71 -15.14 1.81
N ILE A 305 -25.97 -15.21 0.50
CA ILE A 305 -26.96 -16.14 -0.07
C ILE A 305 -26.59 -17.60 0.21
N PHE A 306 -25.33 -17.97 0.04
CA PHE A 306 -24.87 -19.32 0.35
C PHE A 306 -24.92 -19.63 1.84
N GLU A 307 -24.66 -18.63 2.71
CA GLU A 307 -24.83 -18.79 4.16
C GLU A 307 -26.28 -19.19 4.49
N SER A 308 -27.24 -18.43 3.97
CA SER A 308 -28.66 -18.75 4.14
C SER A 308 -29.00 -20.12 3.55
N TYR A 309 -28.49 -20.44 2.36
CA TYR A 309 -28.74 -21.74 1.70
C TYR A 309 -28.26 -22.95 2.52
N PHE A 310 -27.13 -22.85 3.23
CA PHE A 310 -26.58 -23.96 4.01
C PHE A 310 -27.05 -24.00 5.46
N PHE A 311 -27.49 -22.87 6.02
CA PHE A 311 -27.79 -22.74 7.45
C PHE A 311 -29.16 -22.14 7.74
N GLU A 312 -30.13 -22.28 6.84
CA GLU A 312 -31.51 -21.80 7.02
C GLU A 312 -31.95 -21.91 8.50
N ASN A 313 -32.27 -20.77 9.10
CA ASN A 313 -32.84 -20.75 10.44
C ASN A 313 -34.27 -21.31 10.33
N SER A 314 -34.60 -22.31 11.14
CA SER A 314 -35.94 -22.91 11.15
C SER A 314 -37.03 -21.95 11.67
N VAL A 315 -36.64 -20.82 12.25
CA VAL A 315 -37.52 -19.74 12.72
C VAL A 315 -36.86 -18.40 12.42
N GLU A 316 -37.33 -17.69 11.39
CA GLU A 316 -36.95 -16.29 11.15
C GLU A 316 -37.55 -15.40 12.24
N THR A 317 -36.71 -14.59 12.88
CA THR A 317 -37.15 -13.56 13.82
C THR A 317 -37.29 -12.24 13.10
N GLU A 318 -38.54 -11.82 12.87
CA GLU A 318 -38.84 -10.53 12.26
C GLU A 318 -39.23 -9.50 13.32
N GLN A 319 -38.52 -8.36 13.33
CA GLN A 319 -38.87 -7.19 14.12
C GLN A 319 -39.05 -5.98 13.19
N LEU A 320 -40.26 -5.42 13.16
CA LEU A 320 -40.49 -4.15 12.45
C LEU A 320 -39.74 -3.01 13.15
N LEU A 321 -39.07 -2.18 12.36
CA LEU A 321 -38.55 -0.89 12.80
C LEU A 321 -39.52 0.22 12.38
N GLU A 322 -39.40 1.40 12.99
CA GLU A 322 -40.22 2.53 12.57
C GLU A 322 -39.96 2.91 11.09
N GLY A 323 -41.04 2.97 10.31
CA GLY A 323 -41.01 3.40 8.91
C GLY A 323 -40.97 2.24 7.91
N ASP A 324 -39.95 2.22 7.04
CA ASP A 324 -39.87 1.34 5.86
C ASP A 324 -38.91 0.16 6.04
N PHE A 325 -38.45 -0.09 7.28
CA PHE A 325 -37.40 -1.06 7.61
C PHE A 325 -37.87 -2.13 8.59
N LYS A 326 -37.20 -3.28 8.56
CA LYS A 326 -37.35 -4.38 9.51
C LYS A 326 -35.99 -5.02 9.80
N ILE A 327 -35.89 -5.72 10.91
CA ILE A 327 -34.76 -6.60 11.23
C ILE A 327 -35.23 -8.03 10.98
N VAL A 328 -34.46 -8.80 10.21
CA VAL A 328 -34.65 -10.23 10.00
C VAL A 328 -33.35 -10.91 10.38
N ASP A 329 -33.36 -11.73 11.44
CA ASP A 329 -32.18 -12.47 11.92
C ASP A 329 -30.91 -11.60 12.03
N GLU A 330 -31.05 -10.45 12.69
CA GLU A 330 -30.00 -9.44 12.89
C GLU A 330 -29.53 -8.70 11.61
N GLU A 331 -30.23 -8.86 10.49
CA GLU A 331 -29.98 -8.09 9.25
C GLU A 331 -30.99 -6.96 9.07
N LEU A 332 -30.54 -5.80 8.58
CA LEU A 332 -31.43 -4.72 8.17
C LEU A 332 -32.04 -5.05 6.80
N ASP A 333 -33.36 -5.13 6.74
CA ASP A 333 -34.10 -5.31 5.49
C ASP A 333 -35.17 -4.22 5.29
N VAL A 334 -35.57 -4.01 4.04
CA VAL A 334 -36.72 -3.17 3.69
C VAL A 334 -38.00 -3.98 3.68
N ILE A 335 -39.10 -3.35 4.11
CA ILE A 335 -40.42 -4.00 4.11
C ILE A 335 -40.88 -4.28 2.67
N ARG A 336 -40.63 -3.35 1.74
CA ARG A 336 -41.13 -3.40 0.36
C ARG A 336 -40.02 -3.48 -0.68
N GLU A 337 -40.27 -4.21 -1.77
CA GLU A 337 -39.32 -4.30 -2.88
C GLU A 337 -39.20 -2.99 -3.68
N ASP A 338 -40.28 -2.21 -3.76
CA ASP A 338 -40.31 -0.93 -4.47
C ASP A 338 -39.92 0.27 -3.58
N ALA A 339 -39.37 0.02 -2.37
CA ALA A 339 -39.15 1.04 -1.35
C ALA A 339 -38.30 2.23 -1.87
N PHE A 340 -37.14 1.96 -2.46
CA PHE A 340 -36.24 3.00 -2.97
C PHE A 340 -36.78 3.73 -4.20
N LEU A 341 -37.58 3.06 -5.03
CA LEU A 341 -38.22 3.69 -6.19
C LEU A 341 -39.32 4.66 -5.77
N ARG A 342 -40.08 4.31 -4.73
CA ARG A 342 -41.17 5.14 -4.18
C ARG A 342 -40.67 6.26 -3.30
N LYS A 343 -39.66 5.98 -2.47
CA LYS A 343 -39.05 6.92 -1.53
C LYS A 343 -37.53 6.91 -1.71
N PRO A 344 -37.00 7.61 -2.72
CA PRO A 344 -35.56 7.68 -2.94
C PRO A 344 -34.74 8.03 -1.69
N PRO A 345 -35.15 8.94 -0.78
CA PRO A 345 -34.38 9.24 0.44
C PRO A 345 -34.00 8.03 1.30
N LEU A 346 -34.72 6.91 1.16
CA LEU A 346 -34.34 5.65 1.80
C LEU A 346 -32.93 5.17 1.40
N LEU A 347 -32.43 5.53 0.22
CA LEU A 347 -31.07 5.20 -0.23
C LEU A 347 -29.99 5.72 0.73
N LEU A 348 -30.20 6.87 1.37
CA LEU A 348 -29.33 7.35 2.46
C LEU A 348 -29.81 6.86 3.83
N LYS A 349 -31.12 6.88 4.07
CA LYS A 349 -31.70 6.52 5.37
C LYS A 349 -31.34 5.08 5.80
N THR A 350 -31.17 4.14 4.86
CA THR A 350 -30.74 2.77 5.19
C THR A 350 -29.43 2.77 5.98
N PHE A 351 -28.43 3.55 5.58
CA PHE A 351 -27.14 3.61 6.27
C PHE A 351 -27.27 4.28 7.64
N LEU A 352 -28.10 5.32 7.75
CA LEU A 352 -28.38 5.97 9.03
C LEU A 352 -29.02 4.98 10.01
N VAL A 353 -30.05 4.25 9.59
CA VAL A 353 -30.71 3.22 10.41
C VAL A 353 -29.70 2.13 10.77
N PHE A 354 -28.89 1.67 9.82
CA PHE A 354 -27.84 0.70 10.11
C PHE A 354 -26.85 1.18 11.18
N GLN A 355 -26.50 2.47 11.22
CA GLN A 355 -25.63 3.03 12.25
C GLN A 355 -26.31 3.17 13.63
N GLN A 356 -27.62 3.45 13.63
CA GLN A 356 -28.42 3.71 14.83
C GLN A 356 -28.84 2.44 15.59
N HIS A 357 -28.77 1.27 14.95
CA HIS A 357 -29.20 -0.01 15.52
C HIS A 357 -28.01 -1.00 15.66
N PRO A 358 -27.28 -0.99 16.80
CA PRO A 358 -26.08 -1.80 17.01
C PRO A 358 -26.31 -3.31 16.96
N GLN A 359 -27.53 -3.79 17.21
CA GLN A 359 -27.89 -5.20 17.11
C GLN A 359 -27.87 -5.72 15.67
N ILE A 360 -28.00 -4.83 14.68
CA ILE A 360 -27.97 -5.21 13.28
C ILE A 360 -26.52 -5.51 12.89
N GLN A 361 -26.21 -6.72 12.42
CA GLN A 361 -24.84 -7.07 12.02
C GLN A 361 -24.51 -6.63 10.59
N THR A 362 -25.47 -6.74 9.67
CA THR A 362 -25.30 -6.41 8.24
C THR A 362 -26.62 -5.90 7.63
N ILE A 363 -26.56 -5.43 6.39
CA ILE A 363 -27.74 -5.14 5.56
C ILE A 363 -28.03 -6.40 4.74
N SER A 364 -29.29 -6.80 4.62
CA SER A 364 -29.67 -8.01 3.88
C SER A 364 -29.27 -7.91 2.40
N VAL A 365 -28.96 -9.04 1.76
CA VAL A 365 -28.66 -9.08 0.31
C VAL A 365 -29.81 -8.52 -0.51
N ARG A 366 -31.05 -8.80 -0.10
CA ARG A 366 -32.25 -8.27 -0.74
C ARG A 366 -32.22 -6.74 -0.76
N THR A 367 -32.00 -6.11 0.39
CA THR A 367 -31.90 -4.65 0.48
C THR A 367 -30.70 -4.10 -0.29
N GLN A 368 -29.55 -4.75 -0.22
CA GLN A 368 -28.35 -4.32 -0.96
C GLN A 368 -28.57 -4.36 -2.48
N ARG A 369 -29.18 -5.42 -3.02
CA ARG A 369 -29.54 -5.52 -4.45
C ARG A 369 -30.52 -4.43 -4.86
N LEU A 370 -31.52 -4.16 -4.03
CA LEU A 370 -32.50 -3.10 -4.30
C LEU A 370 -31.87 -1.70 -4.28
N ILE A 371 -30.87 -1.46 -3.43
CA ILE A 371 -30.08 -0.21 -3.45
C ILE A 371 -29.25 -0.14 -4.75
N TRP A 372 -28.57 -1.23 -5.10
CA TRP A 372 -27.73 -1.34 -6.29
C TRP A 372 -28.52 -1.01 -7.56
N ASP A 373 -29.73 -1.56 -7.71
CA ASP A 373 -30.59 -1.30 -8.87
C ASP A 373 -31.18 0.13 -8.86
N ALA A 374 -31.43 0.70 -7.68
CA ALA A 374 -32.07 2.01 -7.54
C ALA A 374 -31.07 3.17 -7.48
N VAL A 375 -29.76 2.92 -7.58
CA VAL A 375 -28.73 3.97 -7.41
C VAL A 375 -28.86 5.11 -8.43
N GLU A 376 -29.38 4.83 -9.62
CA GLU A 376 -29.65 5.84 -10.66
C GLU A 376 -30.71 6.87 -10.24
N ARG A 377 -31.51 6.59 -9.19
CA ARG A 377 -32.45 7.55 -8.59
C ARG A 377 -31.75 8.65 -7.81
N ILE A 378 -30.44 8.58 -7.62
CA ILE A 378 -29.60 9.65 -7.07
C ILE A 378 -29.22 10.61 -8.20
N ASP A 379 -30.22 11.34 -8.69
CA ASP A 379 -30.11 12.36 -9.73
C ASP A 379 -29.91 13.77 -9.13
N GLU A 380 -30.00 14.81 -9.96
CA GLU A 380 -29.90 16.19 -9.49
C GLU A 380 -31.02 16.57 -8.51
N GLN A 381 -32.26 16.10 -8.73
CA GLN A 381 -33.39 16.37 -7.83
C GLN A 381 -33.17 15.71 -6.47
N PHE A 382 -32.62 14.50 -6.44
CA PHE A 382 -32.21 13.84 -5.21
C PHE A 382 -31.15 14.66 -4.47
N ARG A 383 -30.10 15.07 -5.19
CA ARG A 383 -28.97 15.83 -4.63
C ARG A 383 -29.34 17.24 -4.18
N SER A 384 -30.42 17.82 -4.69
CA SER A 384 -30.92 19.14 -4.25
C SER A 384 -31.95 19.06 -3.12
N ASN A 385 -32.38 17.85 -2.70
CA ASN A 385 -33.44 17.68 -1.71
C ASN A 385 -32.90 17.91 -0.28
N PRO A 386 -33.46 18.86 0.50
CA PRO A 386 -33.03 19.14 1.87
C PRO A 386 -33.09 17.94 2.83
N VAL A 387 -34.01 17.00 2.60
CA VAL A 387 -34.10 15.76 3.39
C VAL A 387 -32.86 14.91 3.19
N ASN A 388 -32.35 14.83 1.97
CA ASN A 388 -31.16 14.05 1.66
C ASN A 388 -29.88 14.71 2.19
N HIS A 389 -29.80 16.05 2.13
CA HIS A 389 -28.73 16.80 2.80
C HIS A 389 -28.69 16.48 4.30
N TRP A 390 -29.85 16.57 4.95
CA TRP A 390 -29.96 16.26 6.37
C TRP A 390 -29.56 14.82 6.67
N LEU A 391 -30.07 13.84 5.91
CA LEU A 391 -29.74 12.42 6.09
C LEU A 391 -28.23 12.17 5.97
N PHE A 392 -27.58 12.74 4.96
CA PHE A 392 -26.14 12.59 4.77
C PHE A 392 -25.34 13.19 5.94
N LEU A 393 -25.71 14.37 6.42
CA LEU A 393 -25.09 14.97 7.61
C LEU A 393 -25.34 14.13 8.87
N GLN A 394 -26.52 13.53 9.03
CA GLN A 394 -26.79 12.63 10.16
C GLN A 394 -25.92 11.37 10.14
N ILE A 395 -25.63 10.82 8.95
CA ILE A 395 -24.72 9.67 8.79
C ILE A 395 -23.32 10.02 9.29
N LEU A 396 -22.81 11.20 8.92
CA LEU A 396 -21.50 11.70 9.34
C LEU A 396 -21.42 11.98 10.85
N LYS A 397 -22.54 12.35 11.47
CA LYS A 397 -22.66 12.66 12.90
C LYS A 397 -22.83 11.41 13.78
N GLN A 398 -22.95 10.21 13.22
CA GLN A 398 -23.13 9.00 14.03
C GLN A 398 -21.87 8.64 14.84
N PRO A 399 -22.02 8.19 16.09
CA PRO A 399 -20.89 7.87 16.96
C PRO A 399 -20.23 6.53 16.65
N LYS A 400 -20.83 5.68 15.79
CA LYS A 400 -20.36 4.34 15.45
C LYS A 400 -20.56 4.06 13.96
N ARG A 401 -19.89 3.03 13.44
CA ARG A 401 -20.05 2.49 12.06
C ARG A 401 -19.83 3.47 10.91
N ILE A 402 -19.18 4.61 11.14
CA ILE A 402 -18.81 5.58 10.09
C ILE A 402 -18.03 4.88 8.97
N VAL A 403 -16.92 4.22 9.31
CA VAL A 403 -16.06 3.55 8.31
C VAL A 403 -16.81 2.45 7.55
N GLN A 404 -17.60 1.64 8.23
CA GLN A 404 -18.38 0.57 7.61
C GLN A 404 -19.43 1.14 6.64
N SER A 405 -20.16 2.18 7.06
CA SER A 405 -21.22 2.80 6.25
C SER A 405 -20.64 3.47 5.01
N PHE A 406 -19.57 4.25 5.13
CA PHE A 406 -18.92 4.88 3.96
C PHE A 406 -18.32 3.87 2.99
N ARG A 407 -17.73 2.76 3.49
CA ARG A 407 -17.29 1.66 2.64
C ARG A 407 -18.46 1.02 1.90
N MET A 408 -19.58 0.74 2.57
CA MET A 408 -20.77 0.17 1.95
C MET A 408 -21.43 1.14 0.95
N MET A 409 -21.47 2.44 1.26
CA MET A 409 -21.97 3.46 0.34
C MET A 409 -21.10 3.58 -0.91
N ASN A 410 -19.76 3.50 -0.79
CA ASN A 410 -18.88 3.47 -1.96
C ASN A 410 -19.04 2.18 -2.76
N TYR A 411 -19.08 1.06 -2.05
CA TYR A 411 -19.27 -0.29 -2.59
C TYR A 411 -20.56 -0.43 -3.39
N LEU A 412 -21.70 0.07 -2.89
CA LEU A 412 -23.00 0.09 -3.58
C LEU A 412 -23.19 1.30 -4.52
N ASN A 413 -22.13 2.05 -4.80
CA ASN A 413 -22.12 3.24 -5.66
C ASN A 413 -23.01 4.42 -5.19
N VAL A 414 -23.56 4.36 -3.97
CA VAL A 414 -24.37 5.43 -3.36
C VAL A 414 -23.54 6.69 -3.08
N LEU A 415 -22.32 6.55 -2.55
CA LEU A 415 -21.44 7.69 -2.25
C LEU A 415 -20.97 8.41 -3.53
N PRO A 416 -20.44 7.71 -4.56
CA PRO A 416 -20.13 8.31 -5.86
C PRO A 416 -21.34 9.01 -6.49
N ALA A 417 -22.51 8.37 -6.49
CA ALA A 417 -23.72 8.97 -7.05
C ALA A 417 -24.19 10.21 -6.27
N TYR A 418 -24.03 10.23 -4.94
CA TYR A 418 -24.43 11.37 -4.12
C TYR A 418 -23.48 12.57 -4.23
N ILE A 419 -22.17 12.33 -4.37
CA ILE A 419 -21.15 13.37 -4.51
C ILE A 419 -20.51 13.27 -5.91
N PRO A 420 -20.98 14.04 -6.91
CA PRO A 420 -20.47 13.95 -8.29
C PRO A 420 -18.95 14.22 -8.41
N ALA A 421 -18.39 15.02 -7.50
CA ALA A 421 -16.95 15.23 -7.44
C ALA A 421 -16.18 13.97 -7.02
N PHE A 422 -16.79 13.12 -6.18
CA PHE A 422 -16.23 11.85 -5.72
C PHE A 422 -16.28 10.78 -6.80
N GLU A 423 -17.36 10.72 -7.58
CA GLU A 423 -17.47 9.83 -8.75
C GLU A 423 -16.25 9.95 -9.70
N LYS A 424 -15.78 11.17 -9.92
CA LYS A 424 -14.63 11.45 -10.81
C LYS A 424 -13.30 10.88 -10.31
N VAL A 425 -13.19 10.60 -9.00
CA VAL A 425 -11.97 10.05 -8.40
C VAL A 425 -12.09 8.56 -8.06
N VAL A 426 -13.24 7.92 -8.31
CA VAL A 426 -13.41 6.47 -8.14
C VAL A 426 -12.53 5.72 -9.12
N GLY A 427 -11.67 4.86 -8.59
CA GLY A 427 -10.70 4.12 -9.40
C GLY A 427 -9.64 5.04 -10.04
N GLN A 428 -9.54 6.30 -9.61
CA GLN A 428 -8.52 7.21 -10.10
C GLN A 428 -7.20 6.85 -9.46
N MET A 429 -6.32 6.28 -10.27
CA MET A 429 -4.95 6.03 -9.91
C MET A 429 -4.17 7.34 -9.83
N GLN A 430 -3.31 7.44 -8.82
CA GLN A 430 -2.20 8.38 -8.82
C GLN A 430 -0.97 7.58 -9.20
N HIS A 431 -0.46 7.75 -10.41
CA HIS A 431 0.69 6.99 -10.88
C HIS A 431 2.00 7.57 -10.27
N ASP A 432 2.08 7.53 -8.93
CA ASP A 432 3.18 7.99 -8.07
C ASP A 432 3.65 6.89 -7.09
N LEU A 433 4.76 7.14 -6.40
CA LEU A 433 5.40 6.17 -5.51
C LEU A 433 4.92 6.24 -4.05
N TYR A 434 4.04 7.18 -3.70
CA TYR A 434 3.60 7.42 -2.33
C TYR A 434 2.31 6.68 -1.99
N HIS A 435 1.38 6.64 -2.94
CA HIS A 435 0.07 6.04 -2.75
C HIS A 435 0.10 4.55 -3.07
N VAL A 436 -0.49 3.75 -2.19
CA VAL A 436 -0.76 2.32 -2.49
C VAL A 436 -2.22 2.08 -2.88
N TYR A 437 -3.05 3.12 -2.84
CA TYR A 437 -4.48 3.07 -3.15
C TYR A 437 -4.88 4.12 -4.20
N THR A 438 -6.01 3.89 -4.89
CA THR A 438 -6.68 4.93 -5.69
C THR A 438 -7.13 6.09 -4.81
N VAL A 439 -7.40 7.25 -5.40
CA VAL A 439 -7.79 8.47 -4.67
C VAL A 439 -9.01 8.24 -3.78
N ASP A 440 -10.07 7.61 -4.28
CA ASP A 440 -11.29 7.33 -3.51
C ASP A 440 -11.02 6.40 -2.31
N GLN A 441 -10.25 5.34 -2.53
CA GLN A 441 -9.90 4.39 -1.47
C GLN A 441 -8.97 5.05 -0.43
N HIS A 442 -8.06 5.91 -0.87
CA HIS A 442 -7.22 6.71 0.01
C HIS A 442 -8.08 7.60 0.92
N SER A 443 -9.05 8.36 0.38
CA SER A 443 -9.98 9.16 1.20
C SER A 443 -10.72 8.31 2.25
N LEU A 444 -11.15 7.09 1.91
CA LEU A 444 -11.76 6.17 2.88
C LEU A 444 -10.77 5.68 3.95
N MET A 445 -9.48 5.56 3.62
CA MET A 445 -8.43 5.27 4.61
C MET A 445 -8.17 6.47 5.54
N VAL A 446 -8.22 7.70 5.03
CA VAL A 446 -8.14 8.92 5.85
C VAL A 446 -9.31 8.98 6.84
N ILE A 447 -10.54 8.70 6.40
CA ILE A 447 -11.71 8.59 7.29
C ILE A 447 -11.50 7.53 8.37
N ARG A 448 -10.97 6.35 7.99
CA ARG A 448 -10.63 5.29 8.95
C ARG A 448 -9.63 5.78 9.99
N ASN A 449 -8.59 6.51 9.60
CA ASN A 449 -7.57 7.03 10.52
C ASN A 449 -8.14 8.10 11.46
N ILE A 450 -8.94 9.05 10.94
CA ILE A 450 -9.66 10.04 11.77
C ILE A 450 -10.54 9.31 12.79
N ARG A 451 -11.25 8.27 12.36
CA ARG A 451 -12.11 7.50 13.26
C ARG A 451 -11.32 6.81 14.37
N ARG A 452 -10.12 6.28 14.09
CA ARG A 452 -9.25 5.68 15.11
C ARG A 452 -8.87 6.68 16.20
N PHE A 453 -8.68 7.96 15.89
CA PHE A 453 -8.38 8.98 16.90
C PHE A 453 -9.52 9.16 17.91
N THR A 454 -10.75 8.78 17.57
CA THR A 454 -11.91 8.84 18.49
C THR A 454 -12.04 7.62 19.41
N MET A 455 -11.18 6.60 19.26
CA MET A 455 -11.34 5.28 19.86
C MET A 455 -10.21 5.04 20.88
N PRO A 456 -10.53 4.86 22.18
CA PRO A 456 -9.53 4.71 23.25
C PRO A 456 -8.54 3.57 23.03
N GLU A 457 -8.94 2.49 22.36
CA GLU A 457 -8.07 1.35 22.05
C GLU A 457 -6.93 1.66 21.06
N PHE A 458 -6.94 2.84 20.43
CA PHE A 458 -5.89 3.31 19.53
C PHE A 458 -5.17 4.57 20.05
N SER A 459 -5.38 4.95 21.31
CA SER A 459 -4.80 6.17 21.91
C SER A 459 -3.27 6.15 21.89
N ASP A 460 -2.67 4.99 22.15
CA ASP A 460 -1.21 4.80 22.17
C ASP A 460 -0.57 4.98 20.79
N GLU A 461 -1.32 4.84 19.69
CA GLU A 461 -0.76 4.97 18.34
C GLU A 461 -0.40 6.41 17.97
N ASN A 462 -1.18 7.38 18.45
CA ASN A 462 -0.96 8.82 18.22
C ASN A 462 -1.57 9.62 19.39
N PRO A 463 -0.85 9.72 20.53
CA PRO A 463 -1.40 10.32 21.75
C PRO A 463 -1.91 11.76 21.57
N LEU A 464 -1.15 12.61 20.86
CA LEU A 464 -1.58 13.98 20.58
C LEU A 464 -2.84 14.03 19.70
N ALA A 465 -2.93 13.18 18.67
CA ALA A 465 -4.11 13.15 17.81
C ALA A 465 -5.36 12.71 18.58
N HIS A 466 -5.23 11.74 19.49
CA HIS A 466 -6.32 11.32 20.37
C HIS A 466 -6.76 12.47 21.28
N GLN A 467 -5.82 13.11 22.00
CA GLN A 467 -6.09 14.23 22.89
C GLN A 467 -6.77 15.40 22.17
N LEU A 468 -6.31 15.75 20.97
CA LEU A 468 -6.92 16.82 20.18
C LEU A 468 -8.31 16.45 19.70
N MET A 469 -8.51 15.20 19.25
CA MET A 469 -9.80 14.69 18.81
C MET A 469 -10.85 14.66 19.94
N GLU A 470 -10.44 14.36 21.16
CA GLU A 470 -11.33 14.40 22.33
C GLU A 470 -11.91 15.80 22.56
N ASN A 471 -11.07 16.83 22.42
CA ASN A 471 -11.41 18.24 22.63
C ASN A 471 -11.96 18.96 21.39
N PHE A 472 -12.07 18.27 20.25
CA PHE A 472 -12.57 18.86 19.01
C PHE A 472 -14.10 18.69 18.93
N GLU A 473 -14.82 19.79 19.14
CA GLU A 473 -16.26 19.89 18.88
C GLU A 473 -16.50 19.77 17.36
N ASP A 474 -17.55 19.07 16.93
CA ASP A 474 -17.86 18.83 15.49
C ASP A 474 -16.86 18.00 14.67
N ARG A 475 -16.41 16.88 15.26
CA ARG A 475 -15.57 15.84 14.61
C ARG A 475 -16.04 15.40 13.21
N TRP A 476 -17.33 15.53 12.91
CA TRP A 476 -17.91 15.15 11.63
C TRP A 476 -17.45 16.02 10.46
N LEU A 477 -17.04 17.27 10.71
CA LEU A 477 -16.44 18.15 9.69
C LEU A 477 -15.11 17.59 9.16
N LEU A 478 -14.33 16.91 10.00
CA LEU A 478 -13.09 16.26 9.58
C LEU A 478 -13.34 15.11 8.59
N TYR A 479 -14.47 14.42 8.70
CA TYR A 479 -14.84 13.41 7.70
C TYR A 479 -15.20 14.04 6.34
N ILE A 480 -15.82 15.22 6.33
CA ILE A 480 -16.05 15.98 5.09
C ILE A 480 -14.71 16.43 4.52
N ALA A 481 -13.82 17.02 5.32
CA ALA A 481 -12.50 17.41 4.87
C ALA A 481 -11.72 16.21 4.30
N ALA A 482 -11.80 15.04 4.93
CA ALA A 482 -11.18 13.81 4.42
C ALA A 482 -11.75 13.32 3.09
N LEU A 483 -13.06 13.45 2.85
CA LEU A 483 -13.66 13.15 1.55
C LEU A 483 -13.20 14.13 0.46
N PHE A 484 -12.93 15.39 0.83
CA PHE A 484 -12.73 16.47 -0.14
C PHE A 484 -11.26 16.87 -0.38
N HIS A 485 -10.32 16.54 0.52
CA HIS A 485 -8.93 17.04 0.44
C HIS A 485 -8.26 16.76 -0.92
N ASP A 486 -8.50 15.58 -1.48
CA ASP A 486 -7.91 15.11 -2.74
C ASP A 486 -8.92 14.99 -3.90
N ILE A 487 -10.15 15.47 -3.72
CA ILE A 487 -11.31 15.21 -4.62
C ILE A 487 -11.13 15.75 -6.05
N ALA A 488 -10.18 16.67 -6.22
CA ALA A 488 -9.89 17.32 -7.49
C ALA A 488 -8.62 16.79 -8.18
N LYS A 489 -7.99 15.73 -7.66
CA LYS A 489 -6.86 15.08 -8.34
C LYS A 489 -7.25 14.58 -9.73
N GLY A 490 -6.33 14.71 -10.69
CA GLY A 490 -6.56 14.32 -12.10
C GLY A 490 -7.32 15.35 -12.96
N ARG A 491 -7.66 16.53 -12.42
CA ARG A 491 -8.42 17.58 -13.14
C ARG A 491 -7.56 18.66 -13.81
N GLY A 492 -6.25 18.64 -13.60
CA GLY A 492 -5.32 19.69 -14.04
C GLY A 492 -5.35 20.94 -13.15
N GLY A 493 -4.22 21.63 -13.01
CA GLY A 493 -4.06 22.74 -12.06
C GLY A 493 -3.80 22.29 -10.62
N ASP A 494 -3.94 23.22 -9.66
CA ASP A 494 -3.79 22.91 -8.22
C ASP A 494 -5.05 22.23 -7.69
N HIS A 495 -4.91 20.97 -7.28
CA HIS A 495 -6.01 20.16 -6.76
C HIS A 495 -6.54 20.68 -5.42
N SER A 496 -5.70 21.32 -4.59
CA SER A 496 -6.13 21.88 -3.31
C SER A 496 -7.08 23.06 -3.53
N GLU A 497 -6.75 23.95 -4.48
CA GLU A 497 -7.60 25.10 -4.83
C GLU A 497 -8.93 24.66 -5.46
N LEU A 498 -8.89 23.67 -6.36
CA LEU A 498 -10.09 23.12 -6.98
C LEU A 498 -10.94 22.36 -5.95
N GLY A 499 -10.33 21.57 -5.08
CA GLY A 499 -11.00 20.87 -3.98
C GLY A 499 -11.68 21.84 -3.02
N ALA A 500 -11.05 22.98 -2.72
CA ALA A 500 -11.62 24.02 -1.87
C ALA A 500 -12.91 24.61 -2.45
N LYS A 501 -12.98 24.76 -3.79
CA LYS A 501 -14.20 25.17 -4.48
C LYS A 501 -15.29 24.11 -4.39
N GLU A 502 -14.94 22.84 -4.58
CA GLU A 502 -15.86 21.70 -4.50
C GLU A 502 -16.45 21.56 -3.09
N VAL A 503 -15.63 21.61 -2.04
CA VAL A 503 -16.12 21.50 -0.65
C VAL A 503 -16.97 22.70 -0.25
N THR A 504 -16.65 23.90 -0.73
CA THR A 504 -17.46 25.10 -0.49
C THR A 504 -18.83 24.99 -1.14
N ALA A 505 -18.89 24.52 -2.39
CA ALA A 505 -20.17 24.30 -3.08
C ALA A 505 -21.01 23.23 -2.38
N PHE A 506 -20.37 22.12 -1.97
CA PHE A 506 -21.01 21.06 -1.19
C PHE A 506 -21.57 21.60 0.14
N ALA A 507 -20.75 22.33 0.91
CA ALA A 507 -21.13 22.83 2.22
C ALA A 507 -22.29 23.84 2.14
N LYS A 508 -22.27 24.74 1.15
CA LYS A 508 -23.41 25.66 0.89
C LYS A 508 -24.68 24.92 0.51
N LEU A 509 -24.57 23.90 -0.35
CA LEU A 509 -25.72 23.08 -0.75
C LEU A 509 -26.35 22.37 0.45
N HIS A 510 -25.53 21.97 1.44
CA HIS A 510 -25.98 21.29 2.66
C HIS A 510 -26.37 22.24 3.80
N ASN A 511 -26.43 23.56 3.55
CA ASN A 511 -26.77 24.60 4.53
C ASN A 511 -25.87 24.58 5.79
N LEU A 512 -24.57 24.34 5.61
CA LEU A 512 -23.60 24.50 6.68
C LEU A 512 -23.43 25.97 7.06
N GLU A 513 -23.07 26.22 8.31
CA GLU A 513 -22.81 27.58 8.81
C GLU A 513 -21.54 28.16 8.19
N GLN A 514 -21.45 29.49 8.16
CA GLN A 514 -20.34 30.18 7.50
C GLN A 514 -18.97 29.81 8.13
N GLU A 515 -18.91 29.63 9.45
CA GLU A 515 -17.69 29.21 10.15
C GLU A 515 -17.25 27.80 9.76
N GLU A 516 -18.21 26.88 9.59
CA GLU A 516 -17.95 25.50 9.13
C GLU A 516 -17.45 25.49 7.68
N ILE A 517 -18.07 26.30 6.80
CA ILE A 517 -17.65 26.45 5.40
C ILE A 517 -16.20 26.96 5.34
N GLU A 518 -15.85 27.98 6.12
CA GLU A 518 -14.52 28.55 6.16
C GLU A 518 -13.47 27.57 6.69
N LEU A 519 -13.82 26.76 7.70
CA LEU A 519 -12.96 25.70 8.20
C LEU A 519 -12.73 24.63 7.13
N LEU A 520 -13.77 24.12 6.48
CA LEU A 520 -13.66 23.11 5.43
C LEU A 520 -12.85 23.61 4.23
N GLN A 521 -13.12 24.83 3.79
CA GLN A 521 -12.38 25.47 2.71
C GLN A 521 -10.89 25.59 3.06
N PHE A 522 -10.57 26.03 4.28
CA PHE A 522 -9.19 26.11 4.77
C PHE A 522 -8.53 24.73 4.80
N LEU A 523 -9.18 23.73 5.40
CA LEU A 523 -8.62 22.39 5.53
C LEU A 523 -8.31 21.76 4.17
N VAL A 524 -9.21 21.88 3.21
CA VAL A 524 -8.99 21.32 1.87
C VAL A 524 -7.93 22.11 1.09
N ALA A 525 -7.96 23.44 1.16
CA ALA A 525 -6.97 24.27 0.47
C ALA A 525 -5.55 24.11 1.03
N GLU A 526 -5.42 23.90 2.34
CA GLU A 526 -4.15 23.91 3.07
C GLU A 526 -3.74 22.52 3.58
N HIS A 527 -4.36 21.43 3.12
CA HIS A 527 -4.09 20.08 3.66
C HIS A 527 -2.62 19.67 3.58
N LEU A 528 -1.87 20.18 2.58
CA LEU A 528 -0.43 19.94 2.44
C LEU A 528 0.45 20.92 3.25
N LEU A 529 -0.10 22.01 3.81
CA LEU A 529 0.65 23.09 4.44
C LEU A 529 1.51 22.57 5.59
N MET A 530 0.90 21.85 6.53
CA MET A 530 1.61 21.38 7.73
C MET A 530 2.70 20.38 7.39
N SER A 531 2.40 19.41 6.51
CA SER A 531 3.38 18.44 6.01
C SER A 531 4.56 19.12 5.30
N ASN A 532 4.27 20.09 4.42
CA ASN A 532 5.28 20.84 3.70
C ASN A 532 6.15 21.69 4.63
N VAL A 533 5.58 22.41 5.59
CA VAL A 533 6.37 23.22 6.53
C VAL A 533 7.20 22.33 7.45
N ALA A 534 6.58 21.29 8.03
CA ALA A 534 7.25 20.38 8.95
C ALA A 534 8.44 19.68 8.29
N GLN A 535 8.35 19.31 7.01
CA GLN A 535 9.38 18.56 6.29
C GLN A 535 10.37 19.46 5.53
N LYS A 536 9.95 20.61 5.00
CA LYS A 536 10.73 21.40 4.03
C LYS A 536 11.30 22.72 4.55
N ARG A 537 11.12 23.05 5.83
CA ARG A 537 11.59 24.30 6.45
C ARG A 537 12.34 24.06 7.76
N ASP A 538 13.19 25.01 8.15
CA ASP A 538 13.87 25.02 9.44
C ASP A 538 12.92 25.50 10.54
N LEU A 539 12.39 24.57 11.35
CA LEU A 539 11.47 24.87 12.45
C LEU A 539 12.13 25.66 13.60
N SER A 540 13.45 25.78 13.61
CA SER A 540 14.16 26.65 14.55
C SER A 540 14.09 28.13 14.14
N ASP A 541 13.69 28.47 12.91
CA ASP A 541 13.49 29.86 12.48
C ASP A 541 12.12 30.38 12.94
N GLU A 542 12.15 31.48 13.71
CA GLU A 542 10.93 32.11 14.20
C GLU A 542 10.06 32.71 13.08
N LYS A 543 10.65 33.18 11.98
CA LYS A 543 9.88 33.72 10.86
C LYS A 543 9.00 32.65 10.22
N VAL A 544 9.55 31.45 10.03
CA VAL A 544 8.83 30.28 9.52
C VAL A 544 7.63 29.95 10.41
N ILE A 545 7.82 29.92 11.73
CA ILE A 545 6.73 29.64 12.69
C ILE A 545 5.68 30.75 12.67
N ARG A 546 6.09 32.03 12.63
CA ARG A 546 5.15 33.16 12.55
C ARG A 546 4.37 33.17 11.24
N ALA A 547 5.01 32.85 10.11
CA ALA A 547 4.36 32.76 8.81
C ALA A 547 3.33 31.62 8.78
N PHE A 548 3.70 30.45 9.31
CA PHE A 548 2.77 29.33 9.46
C PHE A 548 1.60 29.67 10.39
N ALA A 549 1.87 30.23 11.56
CA ALA A 549 0.84 30.66 12.51
C ALA A 549 -0.11 31.71 11.91
N ALA A 550 0.42 32.69 11.18
CA ALA A 550 -0.38 33.69 10.47
C ALA A 550 -1.29 33.06 9.41
N ARG A 551 -0.82 32.00 8.72
CA ARG A 551 -1.63 31.27 7.74
C ARG A 551 -2.73 30.43 8.39
N VAL A 552 -2.42 29.78 9.52
CA VAL A 552 -3.36 28.91 10.26
C VAL A 552 -4.42 29.73 11.01
N GLY A 553 -4.03 30.83 11.63
CA GLY A 553 -4.91 31.83 12.25
C GLY A 553 -5.47 31.47 13.63
N THR A 554 -6.02 30.26 13.84
CA THR A 554 -6.67 29.88 15.12
C THR A 554 -6.26 28.50 15.63
N GLN A 555 -6.37 28.27 16.95
CA GLN A 555 -6.06 26.96 17.55
C GLN A 555 -6.98 25.84 17.04
N SER A 556 -8.26 26.14 16.79
CA SER A 556 -9.20 25.18 16.19
C SER A 556 -8.75 24.74 14.79
N ARG A 557 -8.35 25.69 13.92
CA ARG A 557 -7.79 25.37 12.60
C ARG A 557 -6.49 24.58 12.70
N LEU A 558 -5.63 24.90 13.66
CA LEU A 558 -4.39 24.17 13.90
C LEU A 558 -4.64 22.71 14.29
N ALA A 559 -5.56 22.48 15.23
CA ALA A 559 -5.93 21.13 15.67
C ALA A 559 -6.56 20.33 14.53
N ALA A 560 -7.48 20.91 13.78
CA ALA A 560 -8.12 20.28 12.64
C ALA A 560 -7.11 19.93 11.52
N LEU A 561 -6.19 20.86 11.20
CA LEU A 561 -5.15 20.65 10.21
C LEU A 561 -4.18 19.54 10.63
N TYR A 562 -3.80 19.51 11.91
CA TYR A 562 -2.97 18.43 12.47
C TYR A 562 -3.66 17.08 12.32
N LEU A 563 -4.92 16.97 12.76
CA LEU A 563 -5.69 15.72 12.69
C LEU A 563 -5.83 15.22 11.25
N LEU A 564 -6.14 16.12 10.30
CA LEU A 564 -6.22 15.77 8.88
C LEU A 564 -4.86 15.33 8.33
N THR A 565 -3.79 16.07 8.62
CA THR A 565 -2.43 15.78 8.15
C THR A 565 -1.94 14.41 8.64
N VAL A 566 -2.12 14.11 9.92
CA VAL A 566 -1.73 12.80 10.48
C VAL A 566 -2.54 11.68 9.84
N ALA A 567 -3.85 11.87 9.67
CA ALA A 567 -4.72 10.87 9.05
C ALA A 567 -4.39 10.62 7.57
N ASP A 568 -4.09 11.68 6.82
CA ASP A 568 -3.72 11.67 5.41
C ASP A 568 -2.39 10.92 5.21
N ILE A 569 -1.31 11.35 5.87
CA ILE A 569 0.00 10.71 5.71
C ILE A 569 -0.07 9.23 6.10
N ARG A 570 -0.80 8.87 7.17
CA ARG A 570 -1.04 7.45 7.54
C ARG A 570 -1.91 6.69 6.53
N GLY A 571 -2.72 7.39 5.75
CA GLY A 571 -3.58 6.84 4.70
C GLY A 571 -2.88 6.58 3.36
N THR A 572 -1.66 7.11 3.16
CA THR A 572 -0.90 6.95 1.90
C THR A 572 -0.25 5.57 1.76
N SER A 573 0.63 5.18 2.69
CA SER A 573 1.16 3.82 2.83
C SER A 573 1.75 3.56 4.22
N PRO A 574 1.85 2.27 4.65
CA PRO A 574 2.47 1.91 5.93
C PRO A 574 3.94 2.33 6.08
N LYS A 575 4.64 2.58 4.97
CA LYS A 575 6.05 2.99 4.96
C LYS A 575 6.24 4.49 5.16
N VAL A 576 5.23 5.31 4.84
CA VAL A 576 5.37 6.77 4.87
C VAL A 576 5.35 7.31 6.31
N TRP A 577 4.45 6.81 7.16
CA TRP A 577 4.31 7.26 8.55
C TRP A 577 5.31 6.53 9.47
N ASN A 578 6.10 7.28 10.22
CA ASN A 578 7.07 6.76 11.17
C ASN A 578 7.18 7.70 12.39
N SER A 579 7.80 7.22 13.48
CA SER A 579 7.92 7.97 14.75
C SER A 579 8.59 9.33 14.55
N TRP A 580 9.53 9.43 13.61
CA TRP A 580 10.19 10.67 13.26
C TRP A 580 9.26 11.70 12.61
N LYS A 581 8.51 11.34 11.55
CA LYS A 581 7.54 12.25 10.93
C LYS A 581 6.47 12.69 11.92
N ALA A 582 6.06 11.78 12.80
CA ALA A 582 5.16 12.12 13.90
C ALA A 582 5.74 13.25 14.74
N LYS A 583 7.00 13.14 15.19
CA LYS A 583 7.66 14.18 15.97
C LYS A 583 7.83 15.50 15.24
N LEU A 584 8.16 15.52 13.95
CA LEU A 584 8.24 16.77 13.18
C LEU A 584 6.91 17.53 13.16
N ILE A 585 5.82 16.80 12.92
CA ILE A 585 4.47 17.39 12.82
C ILE A 585 3.98 17.80 14.22
N GLU A 586 4.24 17.00 15.26
CA GLU A 586 3.97 17.33 16.67
C GLU A 586 4.72 18.60 17.11
N ASN A 587 6.02 18.71 16.79
CA ASN A 587 6.82 19.86 17.14
C ASN A 587 6.31 21.15 16.47
N LEU A 588 5.97 21.09 15.18
CA LEU A 588 5.35 22.23 14.49
C LEU A 588 4.01 22.61 15.13
N TYR A 589 3.18 21.63 15.52
CA TYR A 589 1.93 21.87 16.23
C TYR A 589 2.18 22.67 17.52
N TYR A 590 3.07 22.20 18.39
CA TYR A 590 3.34 22.89 19.67
C TYR A 590 3.92 24.30 19.48
N LEU A 591 4.86 24.47 18.53
CA LEU A 591 5.44 25.77 18.21
C LEU A 591 4.37 26.75 17.70
N CYS A 592 3.48 26.30 16.82
CA CYS A 592 2.38 27.13 16.31
C CYS A 592 1.32 27.42 17.37
N ALA A 593 0.93 26.43 18.18
CA ALA A 593 -0.04 26.60 19.25
C ALA A 593 0.41 27.66 20.27
N SER A 594 1.71 27.66 20.59
CA SER A 594 2.32 28.70 21.42
C SER A 594 2.29 30.08 20.77
N ALA A 595 2.45 30.17 19.45
CA ALA A 595 2.46 31.44 18.72
C ALA A 595 1.05 32.07 18.58
N LEU A 596 -0.02 31.28 18.68
CA LEU A 596 -1.39 31.71 18.39
C LEU A 596 -2.18 32.31 19.57
N GLY A 597 -1.68 32.34 20.82
CA GLY A 597 -2.49 32.95 21.89
C GLY A 597 -2.17 32.69 23.36
N ASP A 598 -0.92 32.38 23.72
CA ASP A 598 -0.39 32.93 24.98
C ASP A 598 0.26 34.27 24.57
N ASN A 599 0.04 35.37 25.29
CA ASN A 599 0.71 36.68 25.05
C ASN A 599 2.24 36.62 25.28
N ASN A 600 2.78 35.40 25.35
CA ASN A 600 4.16 35.00 25.46
C ASN A 600 4.45 34.02 24.31
N PHE A 601 4.81 34.52 23.12
CA PHE A 601 5.87 33.80 22.42
C PHE A 601 7.12 33.95 23.27
N ASN A 602 7.28 33.03 24.21
CA ASN A 602 8.55 32.83 24.87
C ASN A 602 9.06 31.52 24.30
N ARG A 603 9.78 31.58 23.16
CA ARG A 603 10.66 30.49 22.69
C ARG A 603 11.41 29.87 23.87
N ASN A 604 11.76 30.71 24.84
CA ASN A 604 12.33 30.28 26.11
C ASN A 604 11.39 29.33 26.88
N LYS A 605 10.07 29.51 26.99
CA LYS A 605 9.17 28.55 27.68
C LYS A 605 9.18 27.16 27.06
N PHE A 606 9.11 27.03 25.73
CA PHE A 606 9.21 25.72 25.06
C PHE A 606 10.62 25.13 25.18
N LEU A 607 11.65 25.96 25.02
CA LEU A 607 13.05 25.58 25.19
C LEU A 607 13.36 25.18 26.65
N GLU A 608 12.78 25.86 27.63
CA GLU A 608 12.86 25.57 29.06
C GLU A 608 12.11 24.28 29.38
N GLN A 609 10.95 24.02 28.79
CA GLN A 609 10.26 22.73 28.90
C GLN A 609 11.11 21.59 28.32
N ARG A 610 11.70 21.81 27.14
CA ARG A 610 12.58 20.85 26.47
C ARG A 610 13.82 20.55 27.31
N LYS A 611 14.49 21.60 27.80
CA LYS A 611 15.62 21.51 28.73
C LYS A 611 15.22 20.80 30.03
N LYS A 612 14.10 21.18 30.65
CA LYS A 612 13.62 20.56 31.89
C LYS A 612 13.31 19.06 31.72
N ALA A 613 12.74 18.67 30.59
CA ALA A 613 12.52 17.26 30.28
C ALA A 613 13.85 16.51 30.11
N ALA A 614 14.81 17.08 29.38
CA ALA A 614 16.15 16.51 29.24
C ALA A 614 16.88 16.42 30.59
N ASP A 615 16.76 17.46 31.42
CA ASP A 615 17.34 17.52 32.76
C ASP A 615 16.82 16.40 33.67
N ALA A 616 15.51 16.12 33.63
CA ALA A 616 14.93 15.02 34.38
C ALA A 616 15.57 13.66 34.00
N LEU A 617 15.84 13.43 32.71
CA LEU A 617 16.51 12.22 32.23
C LEU A 617 17.98 12.16 32.65
N ILE A 618 18.70 13.28 32.57
CA ILE A 618 20.12 13.41 32.95
C ILE A 618 20.29 13.14 34.46
N ARG A 619 19.42 13.72 35.29
CA ARG A 619 19.41 13.52 36.74
C ARG A 619 19.07 12.08 37.13
N ALA A 620 18.12 11.46 36.43
CA ALA A 620 17.81 10.04 36.63
C ALA A 620 19.00 9.12 36.32
N ALA A 621 19.90 9.54 35.41
CA ALA A 621 21.15 8.85 35.10
C ALA A 621 22.30 9.15 36.08
N GLY A 622 22.08 9.99 37.11
CA GLY A 622 23.03 10.25 38.20
C GLY A 622 24.09 11.33 37.92
N MET A 623 23.95 12.11 36.86
CA MET A 623 24.85 13.23 36.55
C MET A 623 24.53 14.46 37.41
N ASN A 624 25.58 15.21 37.82
CA ASN A 624 25.44 16.43 38.61
C ASN A 624 25.12 17.66 37.72
N ASP A 625 24.63 18.74 38.33
CA ASP A 625 24.21 19.94 37.60
C ASP A 625 25.37 20.72 36.95
N ASP A 626 26.58 20.69 37.55
CA ASP A 626 27.75 21.43 37.05
C ASP A 626 28.29 20.81 35.75
N ASP A 627 28.37 19.48 35.70
CA ASP A 627 28.78 18.70 34.52
C ASP A 627 27.81 18.93 33.35
N ARG A 628 26.50 18.96 33.64
CA ARG A 628 25.47 19.31 32.64
C ARG A 628 25.69 20.71 32.09
N GLU A 629 25.88 21.70 32.96
CA GLU A 629 26.02 23.10 32.57
C GLU A 629 27.32 23.37 31.79
N GLN A 630 28.38 22.62 32.09
CA GLN A 630 29.62 22.65 31.32
C GLN A 630 29.38 22.36 29.83
N PHE A 631 28.53 21.38 29.52
CA PHE A 631 28.15 21.07 28.15
C PHE A 631 27.13 22.07 27.58
N TRP A 632 26.06 22.35 28.32
CA TRP A 632 24.95 23.18 27.83
C TRP A 632 25.36 24.62 27.53
N SER A 633 26.31 25.18 28.29
CA SER A 633 26.84 26.53 28.05
C SER A 633 27.60 26.67 26.72
N LYS A 634 27.94 25.57 26.04
CA LYS A 634 28.58 25.55 24.71
C LYS A 634 27.59 25.45 23.55
N MET A 635 26.31 25.19 23.85
CA MET A 635 25.27 24.98 22.86
C MET A 635 24.39 26.23 22.71
N ASP A 636 23.95 26.51 21.48
CA ASP A 636 23.02 27.62 21.23
C ASP A 636 21.55 27.19 21.39
N ASN A 637 20.63 28.15 21.29
CA ASN A 637 19.20 27.85 21.37
C ASN A 637 18.71 26.99 20.19
N ALA A 638 19.39 26.99 19.04
CA ALA A 638 18.99 26.18 17.89
C ALA A 638 19.26 24.70 18.15
N TYR A 639 20.33 24.35 18.86
CA TYR A 639 20.61 22.99 19.31
C TYR A 639 19.44 22.40 20.11
N PHE A 640 18.98 23.10 21.15
CA PHE A 640 17.89 22.61 22.00
C PHE A 640 16.54 22.50 21.29
N LEU A 641 16.34 23.22 20.19
CA LEU A 641 15.08 23.18 19.43
C LEU A 641 15.05 22.13 18.34
N ARG A 642 16.22 21.63 17.93
CA ARG A 642 16.34 20.60 16.89
C ARG A 642 16.34 19.19 17.44
N HIS A 643 16.69 19.03 18.72
CA HIS A 643 16.86 17.74 19.37
C HIS A 643 15.75 17.45 20.38
N GLU A 644 15.35 16.18 20.48
CA GLU A 644 14.40 15.72 21.49
C GLU A 644 15.06 15.66 22.89
N PRO A 645 14.28 15.70 23.99
CA PRO A 645 14.83 15.59 25.34
C PRO A 645 15.78 14.41 25.53
N GLU A 646 15.45 13.26 24.93
CA GLU A 646 16.21 12.02 24.99
C GLU A 646 17.53 12.10 24.22
N ASP A 647 17.56 12.87 23.13
CA ASP A 647 18.78 13.18 22.37
C ASP A 647 19.68 14.13 23.17
N ILE A 648 19.11 15.22 23.71
CA ILE A 648 19.84 16.20 24.51
C ILE A 648 20.47 15.51 25.72
N ALA A 649 19.71 14.66 26.41
CA ALA A 649 20.21 13.87 27.53
C ALA A 649 21.33 12.93 27.09
N TRP A 650 21.13 12.17 26.01
CA TRP A 650 22.13 11.25 25.49
C TRP A 650 23.43 11.96 25.08
N HIS A 651 23.34 13.06 24.34
CA HIS A 651 24.48 13.89 23.97
C HIS A 651 25.21 14.41 25.20
N THR A 652 24.48 14.95 26.18
CA THR A 652 25.07 15.49 27.42
C THR A 652 25.84 14.41 28.18
N LEU A 653 25.23 13.24 28.39
CA LEU A 653 25.84 12.11 29.10
C LEU A 653 27.12 11.60 28.44
N HIS A 654 27.25 11.74 27.11
CA HIS A 654 28.41 11.24 26.37
C HIS A 654 29.47 12.31 26.08
N LEU A 655 29.13 13.60 26.09
CA LEU A 655 30.02 14.66 25.60
C LEU A 655 30.49 15.65 26.68
N TYR A 656 29.91 15.65 27.89
CA TYR A 656 30.24 16.65 28.91
C TYR A 656 31.75 16.72 29.25
N GLN A 657 32.43 15.57 29.30
CA GLN A 657 33.88 15.49 29.56
C GLN A 657 34.75 15.79 28.32
N HIS A 658 34.13 15.88 27.15
CA HIS A 658 34.82 15.97 25.85
C HIS A 658 34.64 17.32 25.18
N THR A 659 34.15 18.34 25.88
CA THR A 659 33.85 19.69 25.33
C THR A 659 35.01 20.39 24.61
N ASN A 660 36.25 19.95 24.84
CA ASN A 660 37.46 20.43 24.15
C ASN A 660 38.32 19.27 23.60
N THR A 661 37.70 18.19 23.11
CA THR A 661 38.43 17.03 22.57
C THR A 661 39.29 17.39 21.35
N GLU A 662 40.44 16.72 21.19
CA GLU A 662 41.25 16.76 19.95
C GLU A 662 40.89 15.64 18.98
N HIS A 663 40.25 14.57 19.50
CA HIS A 663 39.84 13.38 18.74
C HIS A 663 38.33 13.34 18.54
N ALA A 664 37.90 12.72 17.45
CA ALA A 664 36.51 12.45 17.13
C ALA A 664 35.86 11.57 18.21
N ILE A 665 34.74 12.03 18.76
CA ILE A 665 33.87 11.22 19.59
C ILE A 665 32.68 10.78 18.75
N VAL A 666 32.62 9.49 18.43
CA VAL A 666 31.47 8.89 17.77
C VAL A 666 30.71 8.02 18.77
N ARG A 667 29.39 8.18 18.84
CA ARG A 667 28.49 7.33 19.61
C ARG A 667 27.35 6.84 18.75
N ALA A 668 26.95 5.59 18.94
CA ALA A 668 25.87 4.99 18.17
C ALA A 668 24.91 4.24 19.09
N ARG A 669 23.59 4.46 18.90
CA ARG A 669 22.55 3.74 19.65
C ARG A 669 21.47 3.19 18.73
N PRO A 670 21.02 1.93 18.93
CA PRO A 670 19.84 1.42 18.23
C PRO A 670 18.60 2.27 18.53
N THR A 671 17.69 2.30 17.57
CA THR A 671 16.36 2.92 17.74
C THR A 671 15.30 1.84 18.02
N GLU A 672 14.03 2.22 18.17
CA GLU A 672 12.92 1.27 18.29
C GLU A 672 12.77 0.34 17.07
N ARG A 673 13.30 0.76 15.92
CA ARG A 673 13.35 -0.02 14.69
C ARG A 673 14.66 -0.81 14.61
N ALA A 674 14.54 -2.12 14.38
CA ALA A 674 15.67 -3.05 14.40
C ALA A 674 16.72 -2.79 13.30
N ASP A 675 16.33 -2.14 12.22
CA ASP A 675 17.16 -1.80 11.05
C ASP A 675 17.63 -0.34 11.05
N SER A 676 17.37 0.44 12.10
CA SER A 676 17.84 1.83 12.20
C SER A 676 18.57 2.18 13.48
N MET A 677 19.49 3.13 13.36
CA MET A 677 20.44 3.54 14.40
C MET A 677 20.61 5.06 14.38
N GLN A 678 20.80 5.65 15.55
CA GLN A 678 21.20 7.05 15.68
C GLN A 678 22.70 7.12 15.94
N ILE A 679 23.40 7.99 15.21
CA ILE A 679 24.84 8.19 15.30
C ILE A 679 25.12 9.65 15.61
N LEU A 680 25.92 9.88 16.65
CA LEU A 680 26.42 11.18 17.08
C LEU A 680 27.90 11.26 16.72
N VAL A 681 28.29 12.36 16.08
CA VAL A 681 29.69 12.72 15.80
C VAL A 681 29.99 14.04 16.48
N PHE A 682 31.03 14.08 17.30
CA PHE A 682 31.52 15.29 17.95
C PHE A 682 33.02 15.46 17.75
N ILE A 683 33.42 16.52 17.04
CA ILE A 683 34.82 16.83 16.73
C ILE A 683 34.98 18.33 16.51
N LYS A 684 36.21 18.86 16.65
CA LYS A 684 36.50 20.22 16.21
C LYS A 684 36.18 20.36 14.72
N ASP A 685 35.43 21.39 14.36
CA ASP A 685 34.94 21.55 12.99
C ASP A 685 36.11 21.68 12.00
N GLN A 686 35.98 21.04 10.83
CA GLN A 686 37.05 20.91 9.84
C GLN A 686 36.52 20.83 8.41
N ASP A 687 37.35 21.18 7.44
CA ASP A 687 36.98 21.16 6.03
C ASP A 687 36.52 19.76 5.57
N ALA A 688 35.46 19.74 4.76
CA ALA A 688 34.86 18.53 4.19
C ALA A 688 34.37 17.50 5.23
N LEU A 689 34.10 17.90 6.48
CA LEU A 689 33.66 16.96 7.52
C LEU A 689 32.42 16.15 7.11
N PHE A 690 31.38 16.82 6.61
CA PHE A 690 30.16 16.14 6.16
C PHE A 690 30.42 15.17 5.00
N GLU A 691 31.29 15.54 4.06
CA GLU A 691 31.70 14.70 2.94
C GLU A 691 32.40 13.41 3.43
N ARG A 692 33.28 13.53 4.42
CA ARG A 692 33.98 12.40 5.05
C ARG A 692 33.02 11.43 5.73
N ILE A 693 32.00 11.97 6.42
CA ILE A 693 30.96 11.17 7.08
C ILE A 693 30.09 10.47 6.03
N ALA A 694 29.62 11.20 5.01
CA ALA A 694 28.81 10.64 3.93
C ALA A 694 29.56 9.54 3.15
N SER A 695 30.86 9.73 2.90
CA SER A 695 31.75 8.71 2.31
C SER A 695 31.79 7.42 3.15
N TYR A 696 31.96 7.52 4.47
CA TYR A 696 31.95 6.35 5.35
C TYR A 696 30.64 5.57 5.26
N PHE A 697 29.50 6.26 5.33
CA PHE A 697 28.20 5.59 5.26
C PHE A 697 27.97 4.94 3.90
N HIS A 698 28.40 5.59 2.82
CA HIS A 698 28.35 5.00 1.48
C HIS A 698 29.17 3.70 1.38
N GLU A 699 30.43 3.71 1.85
CA GLU A 699 31.31 2.54 1.85
C GLU A 699 30.73 1.36 2.66
N GLN A 700 30.04 1.67 3.76
CA GLN A 700 29.43 0.68 4.64
C GLN A 700 28.02 0.22 4.20
N GLN A 701 27.48 0.76 3.10
CA GLN A 701 26.10 0.53 2.66
C GLN A 701 25.07 0.90 3.74
N ILE A 702 25.29 2.04 4.37
CA ILE A 702 24.43 2.65 5.38
C ILE A 702 23.72 3.84 4.73
N ASN A 703 22.39 3.81 4.73
CA ASN A 703 21.57 4.91 4.22
C ASN A 703 21.36 5.95 5.33
N ILE A 704 21.43 7.23 4.97
CA ILE A 704 21.12 8.33 5.89
C ILE A 704 19.71 8.81 5.61
N TYR A 705 18.86 8.85 6.64
CA TYR A 705 17.51 9.43 6.57
C TYR A 705 17.51 10.91 6.96
N GLU A 706 18.29 11.27 7.98
CA GLU A 706 18.37 12.63 8.48
C GLU A 706 19.79 12.93 8.91
N ALA A 707 20.24 14.16 8.63
CA ALA A 707 21.45 14.71 9.20
C ALA A 707 21.17 16.09 9.82
N GLN A 708 21.30 16.17 11.14
CA GLN A 708 21.25 17.42 11.88
C GLN A 708 22.68 17.88 12.13
N ILE A 709 23.10 18.92 11.40
CA ILE A 709 24.44 19.47 11.48
C ILE A 709 24.41 20.67 12.44
N HIS A 710 25.25 20.64 13.46
CA HIS A 710 25.31 21.72 14.44
C HIS A 710 26.76 22.07 14.77
N THR A 711 27.13 23.34 14.56
CA THR A 711 28.39 23.87 15.09
C THR A 711 28.11 24.56 16.41
N SER A 712 28.72 24.07 17.49
CA SER A 712 28.63 24.66 18.82
C SER A 712 29.25 26.06 18.86
N ILE A 713 28.97 26.80 19.94
CA ILE A 713 29.49 28.17 20.15
C ILE A 713 31.02 28.18 20.18
N ASN A 714 31.65 27.09 20.64
CA ASN A 714 33.10 26.93 20.69
C ASN A 714 33.72 26.29 19.43
N GLY A 715 32.96 26.17 18.33
CA GLY A 715 33.50 25.74 17.03
C GLY A 715 33.70 24.23 16.89
N TYR A 716 32.92 23.42 17.61
CA TYR A 716 32.88 21.97 17.45
C TYR A 716 31.67 21.58 16.62
N ALA A 717 31.86 20.68 15.65
CA ALA A 717 30.76 20.00 14.99
C ALA A 717 30.14 18.97 15.96
N LEU A 718 28.82 19.01 16.06
CA LEU A 718 27.95 18.08 16.76
C LEU A 718 26.90 17.66 15.74
N ASP A 719 27.19 16.57 15.04
CA ASP A 719 26.36 16.10 13.95
C ASP A 719 25.62 14.83 14.40
N SER A 720 24.30 14.85 14.28
CA SER A 720 23.44 13.71 14.60
C SER A 720 22.83 13.15 13.32
N PHE A 721 22.96 11.85 13.12
CA PHE A 721 22.47 11.14 11.96
C PHE A 721 21.48 10.06 12.38
N LEU A 722 20.36 10.00 11.69
CA LEU A 722 19.49 8.82 11.72
C LEU A 722 19.79 7.99 10.48
N VAL A 723 20.23 6.75 10.67
CA VAL A 723 20.69 5.87 9.60
C VAL A 723 19.96 4.54 9.59
N GLU A 724 19.94 3.88 8.44
CA GLU A 724 19.33 2.57 8.24
C GLU A 724 20.24 1.65 7.43
N SER A 725 20.27 0.38 7.83
CA SER A 725 20.91 -0.68 7.07
C SER A 725 20.29 -2.02 7.42
N SER A 726 20.05 -2.85 6.40
CA SER A 726 19.64 -4.25 6.62
C SER A 726 20.66 -5.05 7.42
N ARG A 727 21.91 -4.59 7.49
CA ARG A 727 22.98 -5.21 8.28
C ARG A 727 22.76 -5.06 9.79
N PHE A 728 22.02 -4.05 10.23
CA PHE A 728 21.77 -3.85 11.66
C PHE A 728 20.81 -4.90 12.22
N ALA A 729 19.97 -5.48 11.36
CA ALA A 729 19.01 -6.50 11.75
C ALA A 729 19.72 -7.74 12.33
N GLY A 730 19.49 -7.99 13.62
CA GLY A 730 20.01 -9.17 14.34
C GLY A 730 21.20 -8.89 15.27
N ASP A 731 22.01 -7.85 15.03
CA ASP A 731 23.13 -7.46 15.91
C ASP A 731 23.42 -5.94 15.90
N ALA A 732 22.40 -5.13 16.22
CA ALA A 732 22.55 -3.68 16.23
C ALA A 732 23.65 -3.19 17.19
N THR A 733 23.84 -3.85 18.33
CA THR A 733 24.84 -3.45 19.34
C THR A 733 26.27 -3.71 18.87
N GLY A 734 26.53 -4.82 18.18
CA GLY A 734 27.83 -5.11 17.57
C GLY A 734 28.20 -4.07 16.51
N PHE A 735 27.26 -3.78 15.61
CA PHE A 735 27.44 -2.75 14.56
C PHE A 735 27.67 -1.36 15.14
N ALA A 736 26.96 -0.98 16.21
CA ALA A 736 27.16 0.31 16.87
C ALA A 736 28.63 0.51 17.27
N LYS A 737 29.26 -0.48 17.92
CA LYS A 737 30.67 -0.39 18.35
C LYS A 737 31.65 -0.32 17.17
N ILE A 738 31.36 -1.03 16.08
CA ILE A 738 32.18 -0.98 14.86
C ILE A 738 32.14 0.42 14.27
N ILE A 739 30.94 0.97 14.12
CA ILE A 739 30.73 2.33 13.61
C ILE A 739 31.45 3.36 14.48
N GLU A 740 31.31 3.27 15.81
CA GLU A 740 31.98 4.16 16.75
C GLU A 740 33.50 4.17 16.55
N ALA A 741 34.12 2.99 16.41
CA ALA A 741 35.57 2.88 16.27
C ALA A 741 36.06 3.30 14.87
N GLU A 742 35.42 2.82 13.81
CA GLU A 742 35.87 3.05 12.44
C GLU A 742 35.62 4.47 11.95
N LEU A 743 34.44 5.04 12.25
CA LEU A 743 34.13 6.41 11.87
C LEU A 743 35.02 7.39 12.63
N ALA A 744 35.21 7.21 13.94
CA ALA A 744 36.11 8.05 14.72
C ALA A 744 37.54 8.03 14.13
N LYS A 745 38.06 6.83 13.85
CA LYS A 745 39.38 6.67 13.23
C LYS A 745 39.47 7.37 11.86
N LYS A 746 38.45 7.25 11.01
CA LYS A 746 38.43 7.89 9.68
C LYS A 746 38.45 9.42 9.80
N LEU A 747 37.70 9.96 10.76
CA LEU A 747 37.64 11.41 11.02
C LEU A 747 38.94 11.96 11.58
N ASP A 748 39.59 11.24 12.50
CA ASP A 748 40.87 11.62 13.11
C ASP A 748 42.04 11.58 12.11
N LEU A 749 42.05 10.60 11.20
CA LEU A 749 43.11 10.48 10.21
C LEU A 749 43.08 11.59 9.15
N ALA A 750 41.90 12.18 8.90
CA ALA A 750 41.67 13.27 7.95
C ALA A 750 42.31 13.08 6.55
N GLN A 751 42.46 11.82 6.08
CA GLN A 751 43.10 11.49 4.80
C GLN A 751 42.39 12.15 3.60
N PRO A 752 43.09 12.48 2.51
CA PRO A 752 42.44 12.98 1.28
C PRO A 752 41.35 12.01 0.82
N LEU A 753 40.17 12.55 0.49
CA LEU A 753 39.07 11.76 -0.06
C LEU A 753 39.31 11.50 -1.56
N ALA A 754 38.98 10.30 -2.02
CA ALA A 754 38.92 10.01 -3.44
C ALA A 754 37.62 10.57 -4.03
N GLU A 755 37.64 11.02 -5.29
CA GLU A 755 36.41 11.42 -5.98
C GLU A 755 35.37 10.28 -5.95
N PRO A 756 34.06 10.61 -5.81
CA PRO A 756 33.00 9.62 -5.88
C PRO A 756 33.08 8.81 -7.19
N ALA A 757 33.30 7.50 -7.09
CA ALA A 757 33.31 6.64 -8.28
C ALA A 757 31.87 6.46 -8.79
N ILE A 758 31.56 7.04 -9.95
CA ILE A 758 30.28 6.82 -10.64
C ILE A 758 30.37 5.49 -11.41
N ASP A 759 30.04 4.37 -10.76
CA ASP A 759 30.03 3.06 -11.42
C ASP A 759 28.61 2.69 -11.89
N ASN A 760 28.26 3.15 -13.08
CA ASN A 760 26.99 2.83 -13.73
C ASN A 760 26.91 1.37 -14.24
N GLU A 761 28.03 0.64 -14.31
CA GLU A 761 28.11 -0.70 -14.90
C GLU A 761 28.00 -1.83 -13.87
N ARG A 762 28.37 -1.60 -12.60
CA ARG A 762 28.33 -2.61 -11.51
C ARG A 762 27.15 -2.48 -10.55
N LEU A 763 26.21 -1.58 -10.79
CA LEU A 763 24.96 -1.56 -10.02
C LEU A 763 24.21 -2.89 -10.25
N PRO A 764 23.91 -3.69 -9.20
CA PRO A 764 23.26 -4.98 -9.37
C PRO A 764 21.85 -4.79 -9.96
N THR A 765 21.74 -5.08 -11.26
CA THR A 765 20.61 -4.81 -12.17
C THR A 765 19.29 -5.53 -11.86
N THR A 766 19.14 -6.11 -10.66
CA THR A 766 18.11 -7.11 -10.36
C THR A 766 17.20 -6.76 -9.18
N SER A 767 17.45 -5.67 -8.45
CA SER A 767 16.61 -5.32 -7.29
C SER A 767 15.21 -4.83 -7.73
N ALA A 768 14.19 -5.10 -6.90
CA ALA A 768 12.83 -4.66 -7.16
C ALA A 768 12.70 -3.13 -7.22
N GLY A 769 13.57 -2.41 -6.51
CA GLY A 769 13.63 -0.96 -6.54
C GLY A 769 14.09 -0.42 -7.89
N GLN A 770 15.19 -0.92 -8.42
CA GLN A 770 15.70 -0.44 -9.72
C GLN A 770 14.77 -0.71 -10.91
N ARG A 771 13.89 -1.73 -10.85
CA ARG A 771 12.84 -1.94 -11.87
C ARG A 771 11.79 -0.84 -11.85
N ARG A 772 11.39 -0.39 -10.66
CA ARG A 772 10.47 0.73 -10.48
C ARG A 772 11.12 2.03 -10.93
N SER A 773 12.36 2.28 -10.55
CA SER A 773 13.08 3.51 -10.92
C SER A 773 13.24 3.68 -12.44
N ARG A 774 13.47 2.60 -13.19
CA ARG A 774 13.49 2.61 -14.67
C ARG A 774 12.13 2.85 -15.31
N SER A 775 11.05 2.44 -14.66
CA SER A 775 9.68 2.65 -15.15
C SER A 775 9.18 4.07 -14.83
N PHE A 776 9.86 4.74 -13.89
CA PHE A 776 9.58 6.10 -13.45
C PHE A 776 10.88 6.91 -13.27
N PRO A 777 11.63 7.19 -14.36
CA PRO A 777 12.77 8.07 -14.24
C PRO A 777 12.27 9.46 -13.86
N VAL A 778 12.58 9.88 -12.63
CA VAL A 778 12.29 11.22 -12.16
C VAL A 778 13.34 12.11 -12.79
N ARG A 779 12.92 13.00 -13.70
CA ARG A 779 13.85 13.98 -14.26
C ARG A 779 14.43 14.81 -13.11
N PRO A 780 15.76 14.90 -12.97
CA PRO A 780 16.38 15.67 -11.91
C PRO A 780 15.87 17.10 -11.95
N ARG A 781 15.46 17.61 -10.80
CA ARG A 781 15.12 19.01 -10.60
C ARG A 781 15.85 19.51 -9.37
N VAL A 782 16.53 20.63 -9.54
CA VAL A 782 17.20 21.36 -8.48
C VAL A 782 16.53 22.71 -8.38
N GLN A 783 16.18 23.12 -7.17
CA GLN A 783 15.64 24.43 -6.90
C GLN A 783 16.37 25.03 -5.69
N LEU A 784 16.95 26.21 -5.87
CA LEU A 784 17.62 26.96 -4.82
C LEU A 784 16.82 28.22 -4.49
N ASP A 785 16.25 28.28 -3.28
CA ASP A 785 15.52 29.45 -2.80
C ASP A 785 16.19 30.07 -1.58
N ARG A 786 16.06 31.38 -1.40
CA ARG A 786 16.52 32.06 -0.18
C ARG A 786 15.51 31.86 0.96
N GLU A 787 15.99 31.53 2.16
CA GLU A 787 15.13 31.37 3.35
C GLU A 787 14.64 32.72 3.89
N GLU A 788 13.58 32.73 4.70
CA GLU A 788 12.90 33.96 5.17
C GLU A 788 13.80 34.86 6.03
N ASN A 789 14.80 34.30 6.71
CA ASN A 789 15.81 35.05 7.44
C ASN A 789 16.84 35.75 6.54
N GLY A 790 16.90 35.40 5.25
CA GLY A 790 17.83 35.97 4.26
C GLY A 790 19.29 35.51 4.41
N ARG A 791 19.63 34.73 5.45
CA ARG A 791 21.01 34.30 5.75
C ARG A 791 21.34 32.94 5.14
N TYR A 792 20.34 32.07 5.00
CA TYR A 792 20.50 30.71 4.50
C TYR A 792 19.78 30.52 3.17
N TRP A 793 20.20 29.49 2.46
CA TRP A 793 19.58 29.04 1.22
C TRP A 793 19.03 27.64 1.44
N ARG A 794 17.91 27.36 0.79
CA ARG A 794 17.28 26.05 0.76
C ARG A 794 17.43 25.47 -0.63
N LEU A 795 18.19 24.38 -0.70
CA LEU A 795 18.33 23.56 -1.88
C LEU A 795 17.33 22.40 -1.80
N GLN A 796 16.41 22.34 -2.76
CA GLN A 796 15.50 21.22 -2.95
C GLN A 796 15.96 20.40 -4.15
N LEU A 797 16.01 19.09 -3.96
CA LEU A 797 16.48 18.14 -4.95
C LEU A 797 15.42 17.07 -5.17
N ASN A 798 15.06 16.85 -6.43
CA ASN A 798 14.09 15.85 -6.82
C ASN A 798 14.65 14.97 -7.92
N THR A 799 14.88 13.70 -7.64
CA THR A 799 15.52 12.79 -8.59
C THR A 799 15.19 11.33 -8.26
N THR A 800 15.64 10.42 -9.10
CA THR A 800 15.59 8.99 -8.83
C THR A 800 16.68 8.61 -7.83
N ASP A 801 16.35 7.69 -6.90
CA ASP A 801 17.32 7.19 -5.93
C ASP A 801 18.39 6.34 -6.60
N THR A 802 19.65 6.68 -6.32
CA THR A 802 20.84 6.07 -6.91
C THR A 802 21.93 5.97 -5.83
N PRO A 803 22.62 4.82 -5.70
CA PRO A 803 23.70 4.70 -4.73
C PRO A 803 24.76 5.79 -4.88
N GLY A 804 25.14 6.40 -3.76
CA GLY A 804 26.20 7.43 -3.73
C GLY A 804 25.72 8.85 -4.01
N ILE A 805 24.42 9.10 -4.19
CA ILE A 805 23.88 10.44 -4.45
C ILE A 805 24.30 11.46 -3.39
N LEU A 806 24.15 11.13 -2.11
CA LEU A 806 24.48 12.03 -1.02
C LEU A 806 25.98 12.30 -0.91
N TYR A 807 26.82 11.27 -1.12
CA TYR A 807 28.28 11.46 -1.12
C TYR A 807 28.70 12.38 -2.26
N SER A 808 28.11 12.20 -3.44
CA SER A 808 28.35 13.06 -4.60
C SER A 808 27.92 14.51 -4.35
N LEU A 809 26.75 14.72 -3.74
CA LEU A 809 26.29 16.06 -3.34
C LEU A 809 27.20 16.69 -2.29
N ALA A 810 27.62 15.93 -1.28
CA ALA A 810 28.54 16.41 -0.24
C ALA A 810 29.90 16.83 -0.83
N HIS A 811 30.39 16.10 -1.84
CA HIS A 811 31.60 16.45 -2.58
C HIS A 811 31.45 17.79 -3.31
N ILE A 812 30.32 18.02 -3.99
CA ILE A 812 30.04 19.32 -4.65
C ILE A 812 29.95 20.44 -3.60
N PHE A 813 29.30 20.22 -2.45
CA PHE A 813 29.23 21.22 -1.39
C PHE A 813 30.64 21.63 -0.93
N SER A 814 31.53 20.66 -0.76
CA SER A 814 32.94 20.86 -0.40
C SER A 814 33.69 21.70 -1.46
N GLN A 815 33.57 21.35 -2.74
CA GLN A 815 34.20 22.08 -3.86
C GLN A 815 33.81 23.57 -3.89
N PHE A 816 32.52 23.86 -3.65
CA PHE A 816 31.99 25.22 -3.64
C PHE A 816 32.10 25.92 -2.27
N LYS A 817 32.72 25.28 -1.27
CA LYS A 817 32.84 25.77 0.11
C LYS A 817 31.48 26.13 0.73
N ILE A 818 30.50 25.27 0.49
CA ILE A 818 29.16 25.38 1.01
C ILE A 818 29.08 24.60 2.32
N ASN A 819 28.67 25.30 3.37
CA ASN A 819 28.45 24.72 4.68
C ASN A 819 27.01 24.24 4.80
N LEU A 820 26.85 22.98 5.18
CA LEU A 820 25.56 22.36 5.46
C LEU A 820 25.13 22.70 6.89
N ARG A 821 23.88 23.11 7.08
CA ARG A 821 23.28 23.36 8.39
C ARG A 821 22.24 22.31 8.79
N MET A 822 21.61 21.71 7.79
CA MET A 822 20.60 20.66 7.96
C MET A 822 20.45 19.95 6.62
N ALA A 823 20.42 18.63 6.63
CA ALA A 823 19.94 17.84 5.51
C ALA A 823 18.79 16.95 5.96
N ARG A 824 17.72 16.96 5.19
CA ARG A 824 16.61 16.01 5.33
C ARG A 824 16.56 15.20 4.06
N LEU A 825 16.75 13.90 4.22
CA LEU A 825 16.88 12.98 3.11
C LEU A 825 15.61 12.14 3.03
N LEU A 826 14.78 12.45 2.06
CA LEU A 826 13.45 11.85 1.93
C LEU A 826 13.45 10.96 0.70
N THR A 827 13.94 9.74 0.90
CA THR A 827 13.79 8.67 -0.09
C THR A 827 12.45 7.98 0.12
N LEU A 828 11.57 8.07 -0.88
CA LEU A 828 10.22 7.51 -0.84
C LEU A 828 10.05 6.57 -2.04
N GLY A 829 10.21 5.27 -1.76
CA GLY A 829 10.38 4.28 -2.82
C GLY A 829 11.70 4.52 -3.53
N GLU A 830 11.64 4.82 -4.83
CA GLU A 830 12.82 5.06 -5.68
C GLU A 830 12.99 6.54 -6.05
N ARG A 831 12.33 7.44 -5.32
CA ARG A 831 12.39 8.88 -5.54
C ARG A 831 12.98 9.57 -4.33
N VAL A 832 13.94 10.42 -4.60
CA VAL A 832 14.64 11.26 -3.63
C VAL A 832 14.01 12.64 -3.69
N GLU A 833 13.55 13.14 -2.54
CA GLU A 833 13.10 14.51 -2.33
C GLU A 833 13.92 15.18 -1.22
N ASP A 834 15.21 15.34 -1.46
CA ASP A 834 16.14 15.83 -0.45
C ASP A 834 16.06 17.35 -0.31
N ILE A 835 16.25 17.81 0.93
CA ILE A 835 16.21 19.22 1.29
C ILE A 835 17.43 19.54 2.14
N PHE A 836 18.22 20.49 1.66
CA PHE A 836 19.41 20.97 2.34
C PHE A 836 19.24 22.44 2.69
N ILE A 837 19.51 22.80 3.94
CA ILE A 837 19.67 24.19 4.36
C ILE A 837 21.17 24.48 4.39
N ILE A 838 21.60 25.35 3.50
CA ILE A 838 23.02 25.60 3.19
C ILE A 838 23.37 27.08 3.28
N GLN A 839 24.66 27.38 3.47
CA GLN A 839 25.21 28.72 3.41
C GLN A 839 26.61 28.69 2.78
N GLY A 840 26.98 29.75 2.09
CA GLY A 840 28.32 29.87 1.52
C GLY A 840 28.45 31.16 0.71
N ALA A 841 29.65 31.73 0.65
CA ALA A 841 29.88 32.96 -0.11
C ALA A 841 29.57 32.79 -1.62
N ALA A 842 29.77 31.58 -2.15
CA ALA A 842 29.40 31.21 -3.52
C ALA A 842 27.89 31.39 -3.81
N LEU A 843 27.05 31.24 -2.78
CA LEU A 843 25.60 31.37 -2.90
C LEU A 843 25.12 32.83 -2.82
N GLU A 844 25.98 33.84 -2.65
CA GLU A 844 25.57 35.25 -2.71
C GLU A 844 25.79 35.87 -4.10
N ASN A 845 26.51 35.17 -4.99
CA ASN A 845 26.79 35.60 -6.35
C ASN A 845 26.00 34.76 -7.36
N LEU A 846 25.23 35.41 -8.24
CA LEU A 846 24.37 34.72 -9.22
C LEU A 846 25.14 33.78 -10.16
N GLN A 847 26.35 34.16 -10.61
CA GLN A 847 27.13 33.31 -11.50
C GLN A 847 27.59 32.04 -10.77
N SER A 848 28.13 32.19 -9.55
CA SER A 848 28.55 31.05 -8.74
C SER A 848 27.39 30.16 -8.28
N GLN A 849 26.20 30.73 -8.06
CA GLN A 849 24.97 29.96 -7.84
C GLN A 849 24.63 29.08 -9.06
N LEU A 850 24.66 29.65 -10.27
CA LEU A 850 24.36 28.91 -11.50
C LEU A 850 25.39 27.80 -11.76
N ASP A 851 26.66 28.05 -11.48
CA ASP A 851 27.71 27.04 -11.62
C ASP A 851 27.53 25.90 -10.61
N PHE A 852 27.10 26.23 -9.38
CA PHE A 852 26.77 25.25 -8.34
C PHE A 852 25.55 24.39 -8.71
N GLU A 853 24.44 25.01 -9.15
CA GLU A 853 23.25 24.29 -9.61
C GLU A 853 23.56 23.40 -10.82
N ARG A 854 24.40 23.89 -11.75
CA ARG A 854 24.83 23.12 -12.92
C ARG A 854 25.63 21.89 -12.51
N ALA A 855 26.61 22.04 -11.61
CA ALA A 855 27.41 20.92 -11.12
C ALA A 855 26.52 19.84 -10.49
N ILE A 856 25.54 20.22 -9.67
CA ILE A 856 24.56 19.27 -9.12
C ILE A 856 23.79 18.58 -10.23
N MET A 857 23.22 19.35 -11.17
CA MET A 857 22.43 18.80 -12.27
C MET A 857 23.22 17.84 -13.16
N GLU A 858 24.48 18.14 -13.47
CA GLU A 858 25.37 17.27 -14.25
C GLU A 858 25.61 15.95 -13.51
N THR A 859 26.01 16.00 -12.24
CA THR A 859 26.23 14.80 -11.42
C THR A 859 24.96 13.95 -11.27
N LEU A 860 23.79 14.57 -11.07
CA LEU A 860 22.53 13.83 -11.01
C LEU A 860 22.19 13.14 -12.32
N ASN A 861 22.46 13.77 -13.46
CA ASN A 861 22.23 13.17 -14.76
C ASN A 861 23.20 12.02 -15.05
N GLU A 862 24.44 12.10 -14.58
CA GLU A 862 25.44 11.04 -14.69
C GLU A 862 25.10 9.82 -13.83
N LEU A 863 24.50 10.03 -12.66
CA LEU A 863 24.05 8.96 -11.76
C LEU A 863 22.81 8.21 -12.27
N LEU A 864 22.03 8.80 -13.19
CA LEU A 864 20.85 8.15 -13.73
C LEU A 864 21.25 6.98 -14.64
N PRO A 865 20.55 5.82 -14.55
CA PRO A 865 20.78 4.72 -15.46
C PRO A 865 20.52 5.16 -16.91
N SER A 866 21.48 4.91 -17.80
CA SER A 866 21.41 5.29 -19.21
C SER A 866 20.13 4.76 -19.85
N THR A 867 19.21 5.66 -20.21
CA THR A 867 17.94 5.33 -20.85
C THR A 867 18.08 5.08 -22.36
N THR A 868 19.28 5.23 -22.90
CA THR A 868 19.59 5.05 -24.32
C THR A 868 19.97 3.61 -24.60
N HIS A 869 19.00 2.78 -25.03
CA HIS A 869 19.20 1.78 -26.10
C HIS A 869 17.95 1.02 -26.62
N HIS A 870 16.71 1.33 -26.20
CA HIS A 870 15.51 0.64 -26.73
C HIS A 870 14.46 1.53 -27.43
N ALA A 871 14.84 2.75 -27.82
CA ALA A 871 14.06 3.56 -28.76
C ALA A 871 14.71 3.53 -30.16
N ALA A 872 14.78 2.34 -30.77
CA ALA A 872 14.99 2.17 -32.21
C ALA A 872 14.66 0.72 -32.61
N ASN A 873 13.41 0.54 -33.05
CA ASN A 873 12.86 -0.46 -33.98
C ASN A 873 11.49 -0.98 -33.53
#